data_AF-A0A3P1SZZ8-F1
#
_entry.id   AF-A0A3P1SZZ8-F1
#
_cell.length_a   1.000
_cell.length_b   1.000
_cell.length_c   1.000
_cell.angle_alpha   90.00
_cell.angle_beta   90.00
_cell.angle_gamma   90.00
#
_symmetry.space_group_name_H-M   'P 1'
#
loop_
_entity.id
_entity.type
_entity.pdbx_description
1 polymer ?
#
loop_
_entity_poly.entity_id
_entity_poly.type
_entity_poly.pdbx_seq_one_letter_code
_entity_poly.pdbx_strand_id
1 'polypeptide(L)'
;MLNIKKATLLLALALLCVITASAKPRTKAEMKLLAKQAINAHLVKQHRAPRMGEVFELKNQKATMVLGYKEGGFAVVSKDDLLPEVLGYSDTKFDKSTSNENLKWWLEAMDETAKIIVAKGQPRKLVEPDPTKYKTEVPPLCTTKWGQAVPYNNYCPPGTNTGSGDGHDYGNDTERCVVGCVATAMAQVLAHNKYPKSGVGTHSVNVKQDGGHVATFTVNFEEAIYDYDNMLDEYKEGSYTETEGKAVALLSYHCGVASDMEYGLSGSGTYTDKAADGLRRNFGIPTATFYDRNQSGKSTEEWMDLIFNELSNDRPLMYGGVSNYGWQQVGHEFVFDGYDSTGKVSVNWGWNGEGDGYYDVSLLDVENYEWKYYQDMVIGIEGGTPVELQNMDITMEQAGTMASMIAVDDRTLLGELKVKGNINSSDLKLLREMAGIDNEGNKTKGNMYHLDLSDARIVAGGEPYLFEDGNAYTTANDELPYKAFYMASKLRTLKLPKTIKKIGDGAIALLNRLSELTLSDASEGQEYTINGNEILSNDGTELIAVTPIATGEYTIPNTVTKVHAYALAGCAKLIKVTVPATVESLGREVMRSCISLKELRSESRTVPTVGAMAFDGVSDTQCRLVIPAGTKDLYGRTQGWKKFTNAKEYGTTIKPSNATRKYGEENPQSYAYQLLGDYVTGKPEIYTEATPESPVGRYPIHAKPGTITAPDVTYEDGYLIITKALLTVTVEEATRKQYEQDPEFVLHFEGFVNGEDESVITTPPTVTSNATYDSPEGEYVLTISGGEAQNYKFKYIPGKLIVSGIASGIEGVTVSDDAPRDIYNLQGQLVRRAATSVKGLPAGLYVIEGRKVIVK
;
A
#
# COMPACT_ATOMS: atom_id res chain seq x y z
N MET A 1 58.70 81.95 -28.19
CA MET A 1 58.22 81.90 -29.59
C MET A 1 58.54 80.50 -30.11
N LEU A 2 57.58 79.61 -30.31
CA LEU A 2 56.57 79.52 -31.38
C LEU A 2 57.12 78.86 -32.67
N ASN A 3 56.34 77.93 -33.24
CA ASN A 3 56.48 77.33 -34.58
C ASN A 3 57.55 76.24 -34.82
N ILE A 4 57.43 75.13 -34.11
CA ILE A 4 57.57 73.79 -34.72
C ILE A 4 56.22 73.07 -34.54
N LYS A 5 55.77 72.30 -35.56
CA LYS A 5 54.44 71.67 -35.78
C LYS A 5 53.44 72.48 -36.62
N LYS A 6 53.58 72.45 -37.97
CA LYS A 6 52.44 72.67 -38.91
C LYS A 6 52.63 72.25 -40.39
N ALA A 7 53.69 71.51 -40.75
CA ALA A 7 53.95 71.15 -42.16
C ALA A 7 53.84 69.64 -42.49
N THR A 8 53.99 68.73 -41.52
CA THR A 8 53.96 67.26 -41.74
C THR A 8 52.67 66.58 -41.24
N LEU A 9 51.64 67.36 -40.88
CA LEU A 9 50.36 66.86 -40.34
C LEU A 9 49.21 66.83 -41.36
N LEU A 10 49.49 67.09 -42.64
CA LEU A 10 48.46 67.27 -43.69
C LEU A 10 48.53 66.25 -44.84
N LEU A 11 49.44 65.27 -44.79
CA LEU A 11 49.50 64.17 -45.77
C LEU A 11 49.48 62.76 -45.15
N ALA A 12 49.34 62.66 -43.82
CA ALA A 12 49.18 61.39 -43.09
C ALA A 12 47.74 61.18 -42.57
N LEU A 13 46.79 62.03 -42.99
CA LEU A 13 45.40 62.04 -42.51
C LEU A 13 44.35 61.74 -43.60
N ALA A 14 44.78 61.11 -44.70
CA ALA A 14 43.92 60.77 -45.85
C ALA A 14 44.01 59.29 -46.27
N LEU A 15 44.59 58.43 -45.43
CA LEU A 15 44.73 56.99 -45.67
C LEU A 15 44.63 56.15 -44.39
N LEU A 16 43.82 56.62 -43.43
CA LEU A 16 43.14 55.73 -42.49
C LEU A 16 41.96 55.11 -43.22
N CYS A 17 42.25 54.17 -44.12
CA CYS A 17 41.27 53.15 -44.45
C CYS A 17 40.95 52.41 -43.15
N VAL A 18 39.81 52.75 -42.55
CA VAL A 18 39.14 51.81 -41.65
C VAL A 18 38.91 50.57 -42.50
N ILE A 19 39.72 49.54 -42.29
CA ILE A 19 39.40 48.21 -42.77
C ILE A 19 38.23 47.78 -41.90
N THR A 20 37.02 48.18 -42.31
CA THR A 20 35.83 47.44 -41.98
C THR A 20 36.10 46.04 -42.50
N ALA A 21 36.28 45.08 -41.59
CA ALA A 21 36.34 43.68 -41.97
C ALA A 21 34.98 43.34 -42.59
N SER A 22 34.89 43.43 -43.92
CA SER A 22 33.74 42.94 -44.63
C SER A 22 33.73 41.43 -44.44
N ALA A 23 32.80 40.97 -43.61
CA ALA A 23 32.43 39.58 -43.44
C ALA A 23 32.54 38.84 -44.78
N LYS A 24 33.45 37.87 -44.87
CA LYS A 24 33.68 37.08 -46.07
C LYS A 24 33.04 35.70 -45.83
N PRO A 25 31.92 35.40 -46.52
CA PRO A 25 31.35 34.06 -46.46
C PRO A 25 32.36 33.01 -46.92
N ARG A 26 32.57 31.98 -46.09
CA ARG A 26 33.40 30.82 -46.44
C ARG A 26 32.74 30.04 -47.57
N THR A 27 33.54 29.66 -48.56
CA THR A 27 33.09 28.79 -49.66
C THR A 27 32.86 27.37 -49.16
N LYS A 28 32.02 26.61 -49.87
CA LYS A 28 31.80 25.18 -49.55
C LYS A 28 33.09 24.34 -49.60
N ALA A 29 34.06 24.73 -50.42
CA ALA A 29 35.35 24.04 -50.52
C ALA A 29 36.23 24.28 -49.28
N GLU A 30 36.34 25.53 -48.83
CA GLU A 30 37.02 25.89 -47.57
C GLU A 30 36.37 25.16 -46.39
N MET A 31 35.03 25.19 -46.27
CA MET A 31 34.33 24.50 -45.17
C MET A 31 34.53 22.97 -45.17
N LYS A 32 34.51 22.31 -46.33
CA LYS A 32 34.82 20.87 -46.44
C LYS A 32 36.25 20.55 -46.01
N LEU A 33 37.22 21.42 -46.32
CA LEU A 33 38.61 21.24 -45.89
C LEU A 33 38.76 21.38 -44.37
N LEU A 34 38.14 22.41 -43.78
CA LEU A 34 38.13 22.65 -42.33
C LEU A 34 37.51 21.48 -41.56
N ALA A 35 36.36 20.97 -42.01
CA ALA A 35 35.75 19.78 -41.44
C ALA A 35 36.66 18.54 -41.54
N LYS A 36 37.28 18.32 -42.71
CA LYS A 36 38.26 17.24 -42.90
C LYS A 36 39.46 17.35 -41.95
N GLN A 37 39.95 18.56 -41.70
CA GLN A 37 41.08 18.79 -40.79
C GLN A 37 40.68 18.51 -39.33
N ALA A 38 39.58 19.08 -38.84
CA ALA A 38 39.12 18.90 -37.46
C ALA A 38 38.83 17.43 -37.11
N ILE A 39 38.03 16.74 -37.93
CA ILE A 39 37.67 15.32 -37.70
C ILE A 39 38.93 14.44 -37.64
N ASN A 40 39.87 14.63 -38.56
CA ASN A 40 41.08 13.80 -38.61
C ASN A 40 42.09 14.14 -37.51
N ALA A 41 42.20 15.42 -37.11
CA ALA A 41 43.01 15.80 -35.96
C ALA A 41 42.48 15.15 -34.67
N HIS A 42 41.16 15.16 -34.48
CA HIS A 42 40.50 14.51 -33.34
C HIS A 42 40.68 12.98 -33.33
N LEU A 43 40.48 12.31 -34.48
CA LEU A 43 40.73 10.87 -34.60
C LEU A 43 42.18 10.51 -34.27
N VAL A 44 43.15 11.28 -34.76
CA VAL A 44 44.58 11.06 -34.45
C VAL A 44 44.89 11.28 -32.97
N LYS A 45 44.28 12.28 -32.31
CA LYS A 45 44.36 12.46 -30.85
C LYS A 45 43.80 11.25 -30.08
N GLN A 46 42.74 10.60 -30.59
CA GLN A 46 42.19 9.36 -30.04
C GLN A 46 42.97 8.08 -30.47
N HIS A 47 44.15 8.20 -31.08
CA HIS A 47 44.92 7.09 -31.65
C HIS A 47 44.20 6.25 -32.72
N ARG A 48 43.19 6.84 -33.40
CA ARG A 48 42.43 6.21 -34.48
C ARG A 48 42.94 6.65 -35.86
N ALA A 49 42.75 5.79 -36.85
CA ALA A 49 43.20 6.08 -38.22
C ALA A 49 42.39 7.22 -38.86
N PRO A 50 43.03 8.18 -39.55
CA PRO A 50 42.33 9.26 -40.25
C PRO A 50 41.52 8.75 -41.45
N ARG A 51 40.37 9.37 -41.70
CA ARG A 51 39.43 9.06 -42.78
C ARG A 51 39.89 9.65 -44.13
N MET A 52 40.08 8.78 -45.11
CA MET A 52 40.60 9.17 -46.43
C MET A 52 39.54 9.61 -47.45
N GLY A 53 38.25 9.36 -47.19
CA GLY A 53 37.14 9.62 -48.12
C GLY A 53 36.79 11.10 -48.36
N GLU A 54 35.64 11.32 -49.00
CA GLU A 54 35.02 12.65 -49.14
C GLU A 54 34.21 13.02 -47.90
N VAL A 55 34.19 14.32 -47.58
CA VAL A 55 33.30 14.92 -46.58
C VAL A 55 32.02 15.40 -47.27
N PHE A 56 30.87 14.99 -46.74
CA PHE A 56 29.54 15.28 -47.27
C PHE A 56 28.84 16.39 -46.47
N GLU A 57 27.94 17.14 -47.13
CA GLU A 57 27.00 18.06 -46.48
C GLU A 57 25.91 17.23 -45.80
N LEU A 58 25.90 17.20 -44.45
CA LEU A 58 25.00 16.36 -43.66
C LEU A 58 23.78 17.15 -43.16
N LYS A 59 23.98 18.41 -42.75
CA LYS A 59 22.92 19.38 -42.44
C LYS A 59 23.41 20.78 -42.81
N ASN A 60 22.58 21.58 -43.47
CA ASN A 60 22.93 22.92 -43.93
C ASN A 60 21.96 23.92 -43.29
N GLN A 61 22.46 24.73 -42.36
CA GLN A 61 21.65 25.66 -41.56
C GLN A 61 21.80 27.09 -42.12
N LYS A 62 21.38 28.15 -41.44
CA LYS A 62 21.46 29.50 -42.04
C LYS A 62 22.89 30.04 -42.01
N ALA A 63 23.56 30.04 -40.85
CA ALA A 63 24.92 30.54 -40.64
C ALA A 63 25.97 29.44 -40.37
N THR A 64 25.55 28.19 -40.19
CA THR A 64 26.43 27.03 -39.94
C THR A 64 26.19 25.88 -40.93
N MET A 65 27.14 24.96 -41.04
CA MET A 65 27.03 23.74 -41.85
C MET A 65 27.64 22.54 -41.12
N VAL A 66 26.89 21.44 -41.02
CA VAL A 66 27.36 20.16 -40.51
C VAL A 66 27.91 19.34 -41.68
N LEU A 67 29.18 18.97 -41.56
CA LEU A 67 29.99 18.34 -42.60
C LEU A 67 30.67 17.09 -42.02
N GLY A 68 30.56 15.94 -42.67
CA GLY A 68 31.13 14.71 -42.11
C GLY A 68 31.24 13.54 -43.08
N TYR A 69 31.75 12.42 -42.57
CA TYR A 69 31.95 11.18 -43.31
C TYR A 69 30.78 10.23 -43.12
N LYS A 70 30.43 9.46 -44.16
CA LYS A 70 29.39 8.40 -44.07
C LYS A 70 29.71 7.31 -43.06
N GLU A 71 31.00 7.09 -42.78
CA GLU A 71 31.52 6.05 -41.88
C GLU A 71 31.66 6.48 -40.41
N GLY A 72 31.25 7.71 -40.07
CA GLY A 72 31.46 8.31 -38.76
C GLY A 72 32.50 9.44 -38.76
N GLY A 73 32.24 10.47 -37.96
CA GLY A 73 32.99 11.70 -37.86
C GLY A 73 32.27 12.88 -38.52
N PHE A 74 32.00 13.94 -37.76
CA PHE A 74 31.44 15.21 -38.27
C PHE A 74 32.04 16.44 -37.60
N ALA A 75 31.92 17.59 -38.27
CA ALA A 75 32.26 18.90 -37.75
C ALA A 75 31.17 19.92 -38.12
N VAL A 76 30.99 20.90 -37.24
CA VAL A 76 30.06 22.02 -37.40
C VAL A 76 30.90 23.26 -37.71
N VAL A 77 30.78 23.73 -38.93
CA VAL A 77 31.64 24.78 -39.51
C VAL A 77 30.83 26.06 -39.67
N SER A 78 31.42 27.20 -39.28
CA SER A 78 30.78 28.51 -39.45
C SER A 78 30.93 29.02 -40.89
N LYS A 79 29.87 29.63 -41.43
CA LYS A 79 29.85 30.13 -42.81
C LYS A 79 30.55 31.47 -43.02
N ASP A 80 31.05 32.11 -41.96
CA ASP A 80 31.50 33.50 -42.01
C ASP A 80 32.73 33.73 -41.12
N ASP A 81 33.70 34.52 -41.60
CA ASP A 81 34.99 34.72 -40.95
C ASP A 81 34.95 35.65 -39.71
N LEU A 82 33.79 36.23 -39.39
CA LEU A 82 33.51 36.83 -38.09
C LEU A 82 33.41 35.80 -36.95
N LEU A 83 33.33 34.50 -37.26
CA LEU A 83 33.32 33.39 -36.29
C LEU A 83 34.53 32.45 -36.44
N PRO A 84 34.90 31.73 -35.35
CA PRO A 84 35.84 30.62 -35.40
C PRO A 84 35.43 29.59 -36.46
N GLU A 85 36.42 29.02 -37.16
CA GLU A 85 36.21 28.17 -38.33
C GLU A 85 35.37 26.93 -38.02
N VAL A 86 35.75 26.19 -36.98
CA VAL A 86 35.06 24.99 -36.50
C VAL A 86 34.52 25.26 -35.11
N LEU A 87 33.20 25.18 -34.97
CA LEU A 87 32.43 25.46 -33.75
C LEU A 87 32.20 24.20 -32.91
N GLY A 88 32.22 23.02 -33.54
CA GLY A 88 32.21 21.74 -32.85
C GLY A 88 32.64 20.58 -33.74
N TYR A 89 33.05 19.46 -33.16
CA TYR A 89 33.45 18.25 -33.87
C TYR A 89 33.26 16.99 -33.03
N SER A 90 33.02 15.86 -33.69
CA SER A 90 32.80 14.55 -33.08
C SER A 90 33.37 13.46 -34.00
N ASP A 91 33.83 12.36 -33.43
CA ASP A 91 34.18 11.12 -34.14
C ASP A 91 32.95 10.23 -34.44
N THR A 92 31.82 10.51 -33.79
CA THR A 92 30.57 9.76 -33.93
C THR A 92 29.90 9.99 -35.29
N LYS A 93 28.93 9.15 -35.65
CA LYS A 93 28.15 9.32 -36.88
C LYS A 93 27.00 10.29 -36.62
N PHE A 94 26.94 11.37 -37.38
CA PHE A 94 25.80 12.28 -37.37
C PHE A 94 24.58 11.67 -38.08
N ASP A 95 23.42 11.61 -37.42
CA ASP A 95 22.14 11.45 -38.10
C ASP A 95 21.39 12.79 -38.21
N LYS A 96 20.89 13.08 -39.42
CA LYS A 96 20.03 14.24 -39.69
C LYS A 96 18.61 14.10 -39.11
N SER A 97 18.20 12.86 -38.82
CA SER A 97 16.92 12.48 -38.19
C SER A 97 17.06 12.07 -36.72
N THR A 98 18.20 12.40 -36.09
CA THR A 98 18.49 12.11 -34.68
C THR A 98 17.33 12.46 -33.75
N SER A 99 17.14 11.67 -32.69
CA SER A 99 16.25 11.98 -31.56
C SER A 99 16.99 12.67 -30.40
N ASN A 100 18.30 12.91 -30.51
CA ASN A 100 19.07 13.64 -29.51
C ASN A 100 18.66 15.13 -29.50
N GLU A 101 17.68 15.45 -28.65
CA GLU A 101 17.17 16.82 -28.48
C GLU A 101 18.23 17.78 -27.91
N ASN A 102 19.19 17.27 -27.14
CA ASN A 102 20.26 18.09 -26.55
C ASN A 102 21.24 18.59 -27.64
N LEU A 103 21.64 17.73 -28.58
CA LEU A 103 22.45 18.11 -29.73
C LEU A 103 21.66 19.02 -30.69
N LYS A 104 20.35 18.79 -30.87
CA LYS A 104 19.49 19.70 -31.64
C LYS A 104 19.47 21.10 -31.04
N TRP A 105 19.27 21.21 -29.72
CA TRP A 105 19.35 22.47 -28.99
C TRP A 105 20.65 23.20 -29.29
N TRP A 106 21.81 22.56 -29.14
CA TRP A 106 23.10 23.22 -29.42
C TRP A 106 23.26 23.63 -30.89
N LEU A 107 22.84 22.78 -31.84
CA LEU A 107 22.93 23.06 -33.28
C LEU A 107 22.04 24.23 -33.71
N GLU A 108 20.83 24.33 -33.16
CA GLU A 108 19.96 25.48 -33.37
C GLU A 108 20.51 26.73 -32.68
N ALA A 109 21.03 26.54 -31.46
CA ALA A 109 21.50 27.64 -30.65
C ALA A 109 22.70 28.32 -31.32
N MET A 110 23.70 27.52 -31.68
CA MET A 110 24.90 28.00 -32.35
C MET A 110 24.61 28.59 -33.75
N ASP A 111 23.61 28.09 -34.49
CA ASP A 111 23.24 28.69 -35.79
C ASP A 111 22.64 30.09 -35.61
N GLU A 112 21.74 30.29 -34.64
CA GLU A 112 21.12 31.59 -34.35
C GLU A 112 22.11 32.59 -33.73
N THR A 113 22.97 32.13 -32.82
CA THR A 113 24.12 32.87 -32.30
C THR A 113 25.01 33.38 -33.44
N ALA A 114 25.38 32.50 -34.39
CA ALA A 114 26.18 32.87 -35.55
C ALA A 114 25.48 33.89 -36.46
N LYS A 115 24.17 33.77 -36.67
CA LYS A 115 23.36 34.80 -37.37
C LYS A 115 23.46 36.17 -36.69
N ILE A 116 23.33 36.22 -35.36
CA ILE A 116 23.38 37.47 -34.58
C ILE A 116 24.78 38.10 -34.66
N ILE A 117 25.85 37.31 -34.53
CA ILE A 117 27.25 37.78 -34.62
C ILE A 117 27.53 38.37 -36.01
N VAL A 118 27.16 37.65 -37.08
CA VAL A 118 27.34 38.14 -38.46
C VAL A 118 26.50 39.40 -38.72
N ALA A 119 25.27 39.47 -38.23
CA ALA A 119 24.42 40.65 -38.37
C ALA A 119 24.94 41.88 -37.58
N LYS A 120 25.58 41.68 -36.42
CA LYS A 120 26.26 42.75 -35.67
C LYS A 120 27.59 43.19 -36.32
N GLY A 121 28.19 42.37 -37.19
CA GLY A 121 29.45 42.69 -37.87
C GLY A 121 30.67 42.76 -36.94
N GLN A 122 30.58 42.17 -35.74
CA GLN A 122 31.65 42.19 -34.73
C GLN A 122 32.26 40.79 -34.60
N PRO A 123 33.56 40.60 -34.93
CA PRO A 123 34.20 39.31 -34.79
C PRO A 123 34.19 38.82 -33.33
N ARG A 124 33.83 37.56 -33.11
CA ARG A 124 33.97 36.89 -31.79
C ARG A 124 35.02 35.78 -31.89
N LYS A 125 35.68 35.49 -30.77
CA LYS A 125 36.65 34.40 -30.62
C LYS A 125 36.16 33.44 -29.55
N LEU A 126 36.77 32.25 -29.53
CA LEU A 126 36.65 31.32 -28.40
C LEU A 126 37.38 31.90 -27.18
N VAL A 127 36.93 31.53 -25.98
CA VAL A 127 37.68 31.74 -24.74
C VAL A 127 38.58 30.54 -24.52
N GLU A 128 39.89 30.73 -24.59
CA GLU A 128 40.90 29.68 -24.35
C GLU A 128 41.16 29.52 -22.83
N PRO A 129 41.47 28.30 -22.35
CA PRO A 129 41.81 28.07 -20.95
C PRO A 129 43.16 28.74 -20.61
N ASP A 130 43.20 29.58 -19.57
CA ASP A 130 44.43 30.21 -19.09
C ASP A 130 45.43 29.14 -18.58
N PRO A 131 46.55 28.89 -19.27
CA PRO A 131 47.50 27.82 -18.91
C PRO A 131 48.30 28.13 -17.64
N THR A 132 48.12 29.32 -17.04
CA THR A 132 48.69 29.66 -15.73
C THR A 132 47.75 29.31 -14.57
N LYS A 133 46.47 29.05 -14.85
CA LYS A 133 45.43 28.66 -13.87
C LYS A 133 44.99 27.20 -14.02
N TYR A 134 44.90 26.71 -15.26
CA TYR A 134 44.16 25.50 -15.63
C TYR A 134 45.03 24.50 -16.41
N LYS A 135 44.59 23.23 -16.51
CA LYS A 135 45.18 22.25 -17.44
C LYS A 135 45.05 22.80 -18.88
N THR A 136 46.03 22.60 -19.75
CA THR A 136 45.97 23.12 -21.14
C THR A 136 44.87 22.47 -21.97
N GLU A 137 44.61 21.18 -21.74
CA GLU A 137 43.44 20.45 -22.21
C GLU A 137 43.10 19.34 -21.21
N VAL A 138 41.84 18.91 -21.19
CA VAL A 138 41.31 17.83 -20.35
C VAL A 138 40.57 16.86 -21.28
N PRO A 139 41.01 15.60 -21.41
CA PRO A 139 40.28 14.59 -22.18
C PRO A 139 38.92 14.28 -21.52
N PRO A 140 37.98 13.61 -22.23
CA PRO A 140 36.66 13.30 -21.67
C PRO A 140 36.81 12.41 -20.42
N LEU A 141 36.35 12.91 -19.29
CA LEU A 141 36.40 12.27 -17.97
C LEU A 141 35.34 11.16 -17.86
N CYS A 142 34.17 11.34 -18.48
CA CYS A 142 33.09 10.36 -18.44
C CYS A 142 33.27 9.33 -19.54
N THR A 143 33.72 8.13 -19.16
CA THR A 143 33.77 6.95 -20.05
C THR A 143 32.38 6.46 -20.45
N THR A 144 31.38 6.74 -19.61
CA THR A 144 29.98 6.38 -19.81
C THR A 144 29.37 6.99 -21.09
N LYS A 145 28.46 6.23 -21.70
CA LYS A 145 27.69 6.55 -22.91
C LYS A 145 26.24 6.18 -22.65
N TRP A 146 25.65 6.77 -21.62
CA TRP A 146 24.32 6.38 -21.12
C TRP A 146 23.18 7.09 -21.87
N GLY A 147 21.97 6.58 -21.67
CA GLY A 147 20.74 7.07 -22.27
C GLY A 147 19.60 7.08 -21.25
N GLN A 148 18.37 7.29 -21.74
CA GLN A 148 17.20 7.51 -20.88
C GLN A 148 16.18 6.34 -20.86
N ALA A 149 16.33 5.37 -21.76
CA ALA A 149 15.42 4.24 -21.95
C ALA A 149 15.97 2.95 -21.28
N VAL A 150 15.58 1.76 -21.74
CA VAL A 150 16.07 0.48 -21.21
C VAL A 150 17.59 0.34 -21.46
N PRO A 151 18.40 -0.12 -20.49
CA PRO A 151 18.01 -0.58 -19.15
C PRO A 151 17.89 0.53 -18.09
N TYR A 152 18.37 1.74 -18.36
CA TYR A 152 18.47 2.86 -17.42
C TYR A 152 17.13 3.18 -16.70
N ASN A 153 15.99 2.95 -17.35
CA ASN A 153 14.66 3.20 -16.77
C ASN A 153 13.98 1.99 -16.08
N ASN A 154 14.65 0.85 -15.90
CA ASN A 154 14.01 -0.37 -15.39
C ASN A 154 13.36 -0.22 -13.99
N TYR A 155 13.83 0.72 -13.16
CA TYR A 155 13.24 1.04 -11.85
C TYR A 155 12.31 2.26 -11.85
N CYS A 156 12.20 2.99 -12.96
CA CYS A 156 11.34 4.17 -13.04
C CYS A 156 9.85 3.80 -12.84
N PRO A 157 8.98 4.77 -12.51
CA PRO A 157 7.56 4.54 -12.38
C PRO A 157 6.96 3.93 -13.66
N PRO A 158 5.92 3.08 -13.56
CA PRO A 158 5.15 2.68 -14.73
C PRO A 158 4.55 3.93 -15.38
N GLY A 159 4.71 4.04 -16.68
CA GLY A 159 4.17 5.16 -17.44
C GLY A 159 2.69 4.95 -17.76
N THR A 160 1.98 6.06 -17.99
CA THR A 160 0.56 6.03 -18.33
C THR A 160 0.27 6.99 -19.47
N ASN A 161 -0.85 6.75 -20.17
CA ASN A 161 -1.29 7.54 -21.34
C ASN A 161 -1.67 9.01 -21.01
N THR A 162 -1.42 9.46 -19.78
CA THR A 162 -1.80 10.78 -19.23
C THR A 162 -0.64 11.42 -18.46
N GLY A 163 0.45 11.69 -19.18
CA GLY A 163 1.60 12.47 -18.66
C GLY A 163 1.23 13.89 -18.20
N SER A 164 2.20 14.61 -17.62
CA SER A 164 1.93 15.93 -17.01
C SER A 164 1.78 17.11 -17.99
N GLY A 165 1.97 16.92 -19.31
CA GLY A 165 1.80 17.96 -20.33
C GLY A 165 1.09 17.50 -21.61
N ASP A 166 0.52 18.46 -22.35
CA ASP A 166 -0.24 18.22 -23.58
C ASP A 166 0.66 17.72 -24.74
N GLY A 167 0.26 16.63 -25.42
CA GLY A 167 0.77 16.29 -26.76
C GLY A 167 1.65 15.03 -26.90
N HIS A 168 1.39 13.94 -26.16
CA HIS A 168 2.16 12.69 -26.25
C HIS A 168 1.29 11.43 -26.42
N ASP A 169 1.78 10.50 -27.25
CA ASP A 169 1.06 9.42 -27.96
C ASP A 169 2.14 8.33 -28.28
N TYR A 170 2.13 7.04 -27.94
CA TYR A 170 1.35 6.16 -27.04
C TYR A 170 2.31 5.08 -26.46
N GLY A 171 1.91 4.32 -25.43
CA GLY A 171 2.64 3.15 -24.91
C GLY A 171 1.71 2.03 -24.40
N ASN A 172 2.25 0.86 -24.05
CA ASN A 172 1.48 -0.26 -23.46
C ASN A 172 2.03 -0.70 -22.08
N ASP A 173 1.24 -1.47 -21.32
CA ASP A 173 1.37 -1.72 -19.86
C ASP A 173 2.71 -2.32 -19.35
N THR A 174 3.67 -2.58 -20.24
CA THR A 174 5.05 -2.97 -19.91
C THR A 174 6.04 -1.81 -19.86
N GLU A 175 5.65 -0.62 -20.32
CA GLU A 175 6.56 0.52 -20.49
C GLU A 175 6.77 1.35 -19.22
N ARG A 176 8.04 1.67 -18.96
CA ARG A 176 8.50 2.50 -17.84
C ARG A 176 8.71 3.92 -18.34
N CYS A 177 8.37 4.93 -17.54
CA CYS A 177 8.76 6.31 -17.85
C CYS A 177 10.27 6.40 -18.13
N VAL A 178 10.70 7.26 -19.05
CA VAL A 178 12.14 7.47 -19.28
C VAL A 178 12.80 8.12 -18.07
N VAL A 179 14.11 7.94 -17.91
CA VAL A 179 14.88 8.49 -16.78
C VAL A 179 14.82 10.03 -16.73
N GLY A 180 14.81 10.69 -17.88
CA GLY A 180 14.94 12.14 -18.02
C GLY A 180 16.40 12.57 -18.18
N CYS A 181 16.62 13.66 -18.93
CA CYS A 181 17.96 14.16 -19.24
C CYS A 181 18.74 14.54 -17.97
N VAL A 182 18.10 15.25 -17.03
CA VAL A 182 18.72 15.72 -15.77
C VAL A 182 19.25 14.55 -14.93
N ALA A 183 18.44 13.51 -14.76
CA ALA A 183 18.83 12.32 -14.00
C ALA A 183 19.90 11.49 -14.73
N THR A 184 19.91 11.50 -16.07
CA THR A 184 20.94 10.83 -16.88
C THR A 184 22.28 11.55 -16.78
N ALA A 185 22.30 12.88 -16.85
CA ALA A 185 23.50 13.69 -16.66
C ALA A 185 24.06 13.52 -15.23
N MET A 186 23.21 13.63 -14.20
CA MET A 186 23.59 13.40 -12.81
C MET A 186 24.18 11.99 -12.61
N ALA A 187 23.52 10.95 -13.11
CA ALA A 187 23.97 9.57 -12.94
C ALA A 187 25.35 9.33 -13.56
N GLN A 188 25.65 9.91 -14.72
CA GLN A 188 26.97 9.80 -15.35
C GLN A 188 28.08 10.50 -14.53
N VAL A 189 27.80 11.67 -13.95
CA VAL A 189 28.75 12.37 -13.05
C VAL A 189 29.00 11.56 -11.77
N LEU A 190 27.94 11.04 -11.13
CA LEU A 190 28.07 10.20 -9.93
C LEU A 190 28.79 8.86 -10.22
N ALA A 191 28.63 8.31 -11.43
CA ALA A 191 29.32 7.10 -11.87
C ALA A 191 30.81 7.34 -12.13
N HIS A 192 31.19 8.47 -12.74
CA HIS A 192 32.60 8.88 -12.84
C HIS A 192 33.25 9.00 -11.46
N ASN A 193 32.56 9.65 -10.53
CA ASN A 193 33.02 9.82 -9.15
C ASN A 193 33.00 8.53 -8.30
N LYS A 194 32.31 7.47 -8.75
CA LYS A 194 31.95 6.27 -7.97
C LYS A 194 31.43 6.59 -6.55
N TYR A 195 30.68 7.68 -6.42
CA TYR A 195 30.25 8.22 -5.13
C TYR A 195 28.80 8.76 -5.20
N PRO A 196 27.99 8.61 -4.14
CA PRO A 196 28.25 7.89 -2.88
C PRO A 196 27.98 6.39 -2.99
N LYS A 197 28.54 5.56 -2.09
CA LYS A 197 28.20 4.11 -2.04
C LYS A 197 26.75 3.83 -1.61
N SER A 198 26.13 4.77 -0.87
CA SER A 198 24.71 4.82 -0.52
C SER A 198 24.34 6.27 -0.18
N GLY A 199 23.10 6.68 -0.42
CA GLY A 199 22.67 8.05 -0.13
C GLY A 199 22.10 8.25 1.28
N VAL A 200 21.40 9.36 1.48
CA VAL A 200 20.94 9.89 2.77
C VAL A 200 19.43 10.19 2.75
N GLY A 201 18.76 9.83 3.85
CA GLY A 201 17.33 10.06 4.05
C GLY A 201 16.42 9.34 3.06
N THR A 202 15.18 9.83 3.02
CA THR A 202 14.14 9.41 2.07
C THR A 202 13.72 10.61 1.23
N HIS A 203 13.25 10.37 0.00
CA HIS A 203 12.55 11.39 -0.79
C HIS A 203 11.45 10.76 -1.64
N SER A 204 10.46 11.57 -2.03
CA SER A 204 9.26 11.09 -2.71
C SER A 204 8.89 12.00 -3.88
N VAL A 205 8.54 11.40 -5.02
CA VAL A 205 7.92 12.09 -6.16
C VAL A 205 6.49 11.61 -6.37
N ASN A 206 5.66 12.47 -6.97
CA ASN A 206 4.26 12.17 -7.26
C ASN A 206 4.09 12.04 -8.77
N VAL A 207 3.60 10.88 -9.24
CA VAL A 207 3.45 10.58 -10.66
C VAL A 207 1.99 10.25 -10.96
N LYS A 208 1.45 10.87 -12.02
CA LYS A 208 0.10 10.57 -12.50
C LYS A 208 0.05 9.13 -13.00
N GLN A 209 -1.06 8.46 -12.70
CA GLN A 209 -1.35 7.08 -13.06
C GLN A 209 -2.66 7.01 -13.83
N ASP A 210 -3.01 5.80 -14.29
CA ASP A 210 -4.21 5.58 -15.08
C ASP A 210 -5.48 5.94 -14.28
N GLY A 211 -6.51 6.40 -14.98
CA GLY A 211 -7.69 7.01 -14.38
C GLY A 211 -7.46 8.35 -13.66
N GLY A 212 -6.26 8.94 -13.75
CA GLY A 212 -5.94 10.26 -13.19
C GLY A 212 -5.60 10.29 -11.70
N HIS A 213 -5.45 9.12 -11.06
CA HIS A 213 -4.90 9.00 -9.72
C HIS A 213 -3.43 9.45 -9.68
N VAL A 214 -2.97 9.99 -8.54
CA VAL A 214 -1.56 10.35 -8.32
C VAL A 214 -0.96 9.38 -7.31
N ALA A 215 0.04 8.60 -7.75
CA ALA A 215 0.78 7.69 -6.89
C ALA A 215 2.08 8.34 -6.40
N THR A 216 2.37 8.16 -5.12
CA THR A 216 3.62 8.64 -4.50
C THR A 216 4.67 7.54 -4.54
N PHE A 217 5.78 7.80 -5.21
CA PHE A 217 6.93 6.91 -5.30
C PHE A 217 8.01 7.41 -4.34
N THR A 218 8.24 6.65 -3.26
CA THR A 218 9.22 6.98 -2.21
C THR A 218 10.47 6.14 -2.35
N VAL A 219 11.62 6.81 -2.39
CA VAL A 219 12.95 6.20 -2.34
C VAL A 219 13.55 6.38 -0.96
N ASN A 220 14.08 5.30 -0.39
CA ASN A 220 14.96 5.35 0.77
C ASN A 220 16.43 5.24 0.31
N PHE A 221 17.11 6.38 0.28
CA PHE A 221 18.49 6.47 -0.20
C PHE A 221 19.48 5.78 0.75
N GLU A 222 19.11 5.65 2.03
CA GLU A 222 19.86 4.87 3.02
C GLU A 222 19.70 3.35 2.87
N GLU A 223 18.78 2.86 2.02
CA GLU A 223 18.66 1.45 1.70
C GLU A 223 19.40 1.08 0.41
N ALA A 224 19.49 1.98 -0.57
CA ALA A 224 20.22 1.73 -1.82
C ALA A 224 21.73 1.56 -1.64
N ILE A 225 22.30 0.63 -2.41
CA ILE A 225 23.74 0.44 -2.56
C ILE A 225 24.02 0.63 -4.05
N TYR A 226 24.81 1.65 -4.39
CA TYR A 226 25.14 1.94 -5.78
C TYR A 226 26.34 1.09 -6.18
N ASP A 227 26.08 0.08 -6.99
CA ASP A 227 27.06 -0.93 -7.41
C ASP A 227 27.82 -0.48 -8.66
N TYR A 228 28.72 0.49 -8.48
CA TYR A 228 29.49 1.12 -9.55
C TYR A 228 30.43 0.17 -10.30
N ASP A 229 30.71 -1.01 -9.76
CA ASP A 229 31.58 -2.00 -10.42
C ASP A 229 30.79 -2.88 -11.41
N ASN A 230 29.46 -2.95 -11.27
CA ASN A 230 28.53 -3.50 -12.26
C ASN A 230 27.89 -2.40 -13.14
N MET A 231 28.34 -1.14 -13.07
CA MET A 231 27.91 -0.07 -13.97
C MET A 231 28.84 -0.01 -15.18
N LEU A 232 28.34 -0.43 -16.35
CA LEU A 232 29.11 -0.46 -17.59
C LEU A 232 29.19 0.93 -18.25
N ASP A 233 30.26 1.16 -19.03
CA ASP A 233 30.37 2.38 -19.84
C ASP A 233 29.23 2.50 -20.86
N GLU A 234 28.83 1.41 -21.51
CA GLU A 234 27.82 1.41 -22.56
C GLU A 234 26.92 0.16 -22.45
N TYR A 235 25.60 0.36 -22.57
CA TYR A 235 24.62 -0.72 -22.54
C TYR A 235 24.02 -0.94 -23.94
N LYS A 236 24.45 -2.00 -24.63
CA LYS A 236 23.83 -2.47 -25.87
C LYS A 236 22.88 -3.63 -25.58
N GLU A 237 21.77 -3.73 -26.32
CA GLU A 237 20.84 -4.84 -26.16
C GLU A 237 21.54 -6.21 -26.32
N GLY A 238 21.35 -7.10 -25.34
CA GLY A 238 22.01 -8.41 -25.30
C GLY A 238 23.49 -8.41 -24.90
N SER A 239 24.10 -7.28 -24.54
CA SER A 239 25.52 -7.20 -24.14
C SER A 239 25.76 -7.10 -22.63
N TYR A 240 24.71 -7.06 -21.81
CA TYR A 240 24.78 -6.88 -20.36
C TYR A 240 23.90 -7.90 -19.63
N THR A 241 24.27 -8.20 -18.38
CA THR A 241 23.54 -9.07 -17.45
C THR A 241 22.41 -8.34 -16.72
N GLU A 242 21.48 -9.09 -16.15
CA GLU A 242 20.41 -8.51 -15.32
C GLU A 242 20.95 -7.70 -14.12
N THR A 243 22.10 -8.11 -13.56
CA THR A 243 22.77 -7.40 -12.46
C THR A 243 23.30 -6.03 -12.92
N GLU A 244 24.04 -5.99 -14.03
CA GLU A 244 24.59 -4.73 -14.58
C GLU A 244 23.47 -3.78 -15.01
N GLY A 245 22.38 -4.31 -15.59
CA GLY A 245 21.20 -3.54 -15.96
C GLY A 245 20.46 -2.97 -14.75
N LYS A 246 20.37 -3.71 -13.63
CA LYS A 246 19.79 -3.22 -12.37
C LYS A 246 20.67 -2.19 -11.68
N ALA A 247 22.00 -2.35 -11.72
CA ALA A 247 22.94 -1.43 -11.09
C ALA A 247 22.76 0.01 -11.63
N VAL A 248 22.85 0.19 -12.95
CA VAL A 248 22.66 1.52 -13.56
C VAL A 248 21.24 2.03 -13.37
N ALA A 249 20.22 1.18 -13.53
CA ALA A 249 18.82 1.59 -13.39
C ALA A 249 18.49 2.12 -12.00
N LEU A 250 19.11 1.56 -10.95
CA LEU A 250 18.90 2.00 -9.58
C LEU A 250 19.45 3.42 -9.38
N LEU A 251 20.67 3.68 -9.84
CA LEU A 251 21.28 5.01 -9.79
C LEU A 251 20.47 6.02 -10.61
N SER A 252 20.14 5.70 -11.85
CA SER A 252 19.34 6.55 -12.75
C SER A 252 17.97 6.93 -12.16
N TYR A 253 17.22 5.94 -11.64
CA TYR A 253 15.95 6.20 -10.98
C TYR A 253 16.11 7.07 -9.72
N HIS A 254 17.13 6.80 -8.90
CA HIS A 254 17.40 7.58 -7.69
C HIS A 254 17.79 9.03 -7.99
N CYS A 255 18.55 9.27 -9.07
CA CYS A 255 18.88 10.62 -9.54
C CYS A 255 17.61 11.40 -9.92
N GLY A 256 16.65 10.75 -10.59
CA GLY A 256 15.37 11.37 -10.94
C GLY A 256 14.52 11.67 -9.71
N VAL A 257 14.35 10.71 -8.79
CA VAL A 257 13.59 10.96 -7.55
C VAL A 257 14.24 12.08 -6.72
N ALA A 258 15.56 12.07 -6.53
CA ALA A 258 16.27 13.12 -5.79
C ALA A 258 16.07 14.51 -6.39
N SER A 259 15.94 14.59 -7.72
CA SER A 259 15.78 15.82 -8.49
C SER A 259 14.31 16.24 -8.71
N ASP A 260 13.35 15.71 -7.96
CA ASP A 260 11.92 16.03 -8.11
C ASP A 260 11.34 15.74 -9.52
N MET A 261 11.81 14.68 -10.18
CA MET A 261 11.46 14.36 -11.58
C MET A 261 9.96 14.18 -11.84
N GLU A 262 9.42 14.96 -12.79
CA GLU A 262 8.14 14.69 -13.43
C GLU A 262 8.31 13.59 -14.48
N TYR A 263 7.96 12.35 -14.10
CA TYR A 263 8.13 11.18 -14.93
C TYR A 263 7.05 11.04 -16.03
N GLY A 264 7.48 10.78 -17.27
CA GLY A 264 6.61 10.48 -18.42
C GLY A 264 7.21 9.46 -19.40
N LEU A 265 6.38 8.91 -20.30
CA LEU A 265 6.80 7.91 -21.29
C LEU A 265 7.66 8.50 -22.41
N SER A 266 7.20 9.61 -23.01
CA SER A 266 7.85 10.33 -24.11
C SER A 266 8.97 11.28 -23.66
N GLY A 267 9.04 11.56 -22.37
CA GLY A 267 9.97 12.51 -21.76
C GLY A 267 9.69 12.64 -20.27
N SER A 268 10.75 12.82 -19.49
CA SER A 268 10.69 13.13 -18.06
C SER A 268 11.53 14.38 -17.80
N GLY A 269 10.99 15.32 -17.02
CA GLY A 269 11.57 16.65 -16.85
C GLY A 269 11.65 17.11 -15.39
N THR A 270 12.64 17.96 -15.11
CA THR A 270 12.76 18.73 -13.87
C THR A 270 13.72 19.90 -14.12
N TYR A 271 13.91 20.74 -13.11
CA TYR A 271 14.82 21.88 -13.13
C TYR A 271 16.20 21.52 -12.56
N THR A 272 17.23 22.16 -13.09
CA THR A 272 18.65 21.90 -12.78
C THR A 272 19.03 22.38 -11.37
N ASP A 273 18.25 23.28 -10.75
CA ASP A 273 18.36 23.62 -9.31
C ASP A 273 17.95 22.45 -8.41
N LYS A 274 16.92 21.67 -8.81
CA LYS A 274 16.46 20.46 -8.10
C LYS A 274 17.49 19.34 -8.13
N ALA A 275 18.25 19.23 -9.22
CA ALA A 275 19.40 18.35 -9.26
C ALA A 275 20.43 18.71 -8.19
N ALA A 276 20.76 20.00 -8.05
CA ALA A 276 21.68 20.47 -7.02
C ALA A 276 21.13 20.26 -5.59
N ASP A 277 19.82 20.47 -5.37
CA ASP A 277 19.15 20.15 -4.10
C ASP A 277 19.24 18.64 -3.79
N GLY A 278 18.95 17.77 -4.76
CA GLY A 278 19.01 16.32 -4.63
C GLY A 278 20.41 15.80 -4.32
N LEU A 279 21.44 16.36 -4.96
CA LEU A 279 22.85 16.04 -4.69
C LEU A 279 23.23 16.37 -3.24
N ARG A 280 22.88 17.55 -2.75
CA ARG A 280 23.11 17.95 -1.35
C ARG A 280 22.32 17.09 -0.36
N ARG A 281 21.03 16.89 -0.62
CA ARG A 281 20.04 16.32 0.31
C ARG A 281 20.03 14.79 0.37
N ASN A 282 20.21 14.13 -0.77
CA ASN A 282 20.03 12.69 -0.91
C ASN A 282 21.29 11.93 -1.32
N PHE A 283 22.26 12.57 -2.00
CA PHE A 283 23.56 11.96 -2.29
C PHE A 283 24.68 12.43 -1.34
N GLY A 284 24.42 13.38 -0.45
CA GLY A 284 25.36 13.82 0.57
C GLY A 284 26.56 14.59 0.01
N ILE A 285 26.35 15.36 -1.06
CA ILE A 285 27.37 16.20 -1.72
C ILE A 285 27.04 17.67 -1.42
N PRO A 286 27.47 18.22 -0.26
CA PRO A 286 27.07 19.56 0.19
C PRO A 286 27.65 20.69 -0.68
N THR A 287 28.71 20.40 -1.46
CA THR A 287 29.41 21.30 -2.36
C THR A 287 28.70 21.53 -3.69
N ALA A 288 27.74 20.68 -4.06
CA ALA A 288 26.97 20.82 -5.29
C ALA A 288 26.25 22.18 -5.33
N THR A 289 26.53 23.00 -6.34
CA THR A 289 26.12 24.40 -6.43
C THR A 289 25.54 24.71 -7.81
N PHE A 290 24.34 25.28 -7.84
CA PHE A 290 23.63 25.67 -9.05
C PHE A 290 24.00 27.11 -9.48
N TYR A 291 24.16 27.33 -10.78
CA TYR A 291 24.31 28.65 -11.39
C TYR A 291 23.41 28.80 -12.61
N ASP A 292 22.57 29.82 -12.59
CA ASP A 292 21.85 30.37 -13.76
C ASP A 292 22.76 31.37 -14.49
N ARG A 293 22.94 31.24 -15.81
CA ARG A 293 23.86 32.12 -16.57
C ARG A 293 23.42 33.58 -16.52
N ASN A 294 22.15 33.87 -16.73
CA ASN A 294 21.59 35.23 -16.76
C ASN A 294 21.57 35.89 -15.37
N GLN A 295 21.22 35.13 -14.32
CA GLN A 295 21.17 35.64 -12.95
C GLN A 295 22.54 35.73 -12.27
N SER A 296 23.55 34.98 -12.75
CA SER A 296 24.90 34.99 -12.15
C SER A 296 25.63 36.34 -12.26
N GLY A 297 25.26 37.19 -13.23
CA GLY A 297 25.96 38.43 -13.54
C GLY A 297 27.39 38.26 -14.06
N LYS A 298 27.79 37.03 -14.44
CA LYS A 298 29.13 36.68 -14.92
C LYS A 298 29.30 37.02 -16.40
N SER A 299 30.47 37.54 -16.76
CA SER A 299 30.92 37.60 -18.15
C SER A 299 31.09 36.20 -18.76
N THR A 300 31.15 36.11 -20.10
CA THR A 300 31.49 34.85 -20.79
C THR A 300 32.80 34.26 -20.29
N GLU A 301 33.81 35.08 -20.03
CA GLU A 301 35.10 34.67 -19.50
C GLU A 301 34.98 34.10 -18.07
N GLU A 302 34.24 34.76 -17.17
CA GLU A 302 34.00 34.27 -15.80
C GLU A 302 33.12 33.02 -15.75
N TRP A 303 32.26 32.81 -16.75
CA TRP A 303 31.46 31.60 -16.91
C TRP A 303 32.32 30.41 -17.38
N MET A 304 33.23 30.65 -18.33
CA MET A 304 34.19 29.64 -18.79
C MET A 304 35.25 29.33 -17.71
N ASP A 305 35.69 30.31 -16.90
CA ASP A 305 36.59 30.10 -15.76
C ASP A 305 36.01 29.08 -14.75
N LEU A 306 34.68 29.03 -14.54
CA LEU A 306 34.03 27.99 -13.72
C LEU A 306 34.19 26.60 -14.34
N ILE A 307 33.90 26.48 -15.63
CA ILE A 307 33.96 25.22 -16.37
C ILE A 307 35.40 24.68 -16.42
N PHE A 308 36.37 25.53 -16.73
CA PHE A 308 37.79 25.16 -16.75
C PHE A 308 38.30 24.79 -15.35
N ASN A 309 37.81 25.45 -14.29
CA ASN A 309 38.15 25.10 -12.90
C ASN A 309 37.67 23.69 -12.52
N GLU A 310 36.40 23.37 -12.75
CA GLU A 310 35.86 22.03 -12.40
C GLU A 310 36.61 20.93 -13.16
N LEU A 311 36.70 21.07 -14.48
CA LEU A 311 37.31 20.07 -15.35
C LEU A 311 38.83 19.96 -15.14
N SER A 312 39.52 21.05 -14.80
CA SER A 312 40.93 20.99 -14.37
C SER A 312 41.13 20.18 -13.11
N ASN A 313 40.14 20.10 -12.23
CA ASN A 313 40.20 19.35 -10.97
C ASN A 313 39.50 17.99 -11.09
N ASP A 314 39.34 17.47 -12.31
CA ASP A 314 38.77 16.15 -12.59
C ASP A 314 37.33 15.99 -12.06
N ARG A 315 36.54 17.09 -12.08
CA ARG A 315 35.12 17.11 -11.75
C ARG A 315 34.28 17.38 -13.01
N PRO A 316 33.63 16.36 -13.62
CA PRO A 316 32.63 16.61 -14.65
C PRO A 316 31.41 17.31 -14.03
N LEU A 317 30.78 18.20 -14.79
CA LEU A 317 29.70 19.06 -14.32
C LEU A 317 28.43 18.85 -15.14
N MET A 318 27.28 19.04 -14.51
CA MET A 318 25.99 19.04 -15.20
C MET A 318 25.77 20.41 -15.84
N TYR A 319 25.30 20.44 -17.09
CA TYR A 319 25.02 21.66 -17.82
C TYR A 319 23.66 21.57 -18.52
N GLY A 320 22.86 22.62 -18.33
CA GLY A 320 21.51 22.71 -18.84
C GLY A 320 21.35 23.74 -19.95
N GLY A 321 20.31 23.53 -20.75
CA GLY A 321 19.88 24.41 -21.82
C GLY A 321 18.37 24.40 -21.94
N VAL A 322 17.72 25.56 -22.13
CA VAL A 322 16.26 25.63 -22.28
C VAL A 322 15.89 26.31 -23.60
N SER A 323 15.15 25.61 -24.44
CA SER A 323 14.49 26.18 -25.62
C SER A 323 13.15 26.81 -25.22
N ASN A 324 13.01 28.12 -25.36
CA ASN A 324 11.76 28.83 -25.13
C ASN A 324 11.08 29.20 -26.45
N TYR A 325 9.95 28.54 -26.74
CA TYR A 325 9.14 28.80 -27.94
C TYR A 325 7.90 29.67 -27.66
N GLY A 326 7.81 30.28 -26.48
CA GLY A 326 6.73 31.19 -26.07
C GLY A 326 5.46 30.51 -25.58
N TRP A 327 5.04 29.40 -26.22
CA TRP A 327 3.95 28.53 -25.75
C TRP A 327 4.44 27.33 -24.93
N GLN A 328 5.73 27.03 -24.97
CA GLN A 328 6.35 25.91 -24.25
C GLN A 328 7.83 26.22 -23.98
N GLN A 329 8.32 25.79 -22.82
CA GLN A 329 9.73 25.70 -22.49
C GLN A 329 10.13 24.23 -22.55
N VAL A 330 11.25 23.91 -23.21
CA VAL A 330 11.79 22.56 -23.32
C VAL A 330 13.19 22.56 -22.72
N GLY A 331 13.37 21.81 -21.64
CA GLY A 331 14.67 21.65 -20.97
C GLY A 331 15.51 20.53 -21.57
N HIS A 332 16.82 20.76 -21.57
CA HIS A 332 17.88 19.88 -22.07
C HIS A 332 18.96 19.84 -20.99
N GLU A 333 19.48 18.67 -20.64
CA GLU A 333 20.60 18.54 -19.69
C GLU A 333 21.60 17.51 -20.22
N PHE A 334 22.88 17.81 -20.08
CA PHE A 334 24.02 17.02 -20.55
C PHE A 334 25.21 17.23 -19.60
N VAL A 335 26.31 16.53 -19.84
CA VAL A 335 27.52 16.62 -19.00
C VAL A 335 28.63 17.29 -19.79
N PHE A 336 29.30 18.29 -19.20
CA PHE A 336 30.63 18.69 -19.65
C PHE A 336 31.65 17.89 -18.87
N ASP A 337 32.54 17.21 -19.60
CA ASP A 337 33.48 16.25 -19.04
C ASP A 337 34.92 16.44 -19.53
N GLY A 338 35.23 17.54 -20.21
CA GLY A 338 36.60 17.86 -20.64
C GLY A 338 36.64 19.14 -21.47
N TYR A 339 37.81 19.51 -21.98
CA TYR A 339 37.94 20.61 -22.95
C TYR A 339 39.24 20.51 -23.76
N ASP A 340 39.23 21.01 -24.99
CA ASP A 340 40.41 21.10 -25.83
C ASP A 340 41.20 22.40 -25.61
N SER A 341 42.43 22.46 -26.13
CA SER A 341 43.31 23.64 -26.02
C SER A 341 42.79 24.91 -26.72
N THR A 342 41.61 24.87 -27.34
CA THR A 342 40.93 26.04 -27.92
C THR A 342 39.71 26.48 -27.11
N GLY A 343 39.44 25.83 -25.97
CA GLY A 343 38.32 26.13 -25.08
C GLY A 343 36.98 25.49 -25.48
N LYS A 344 36.94 24.58 -26.46
CA LYS A 344 35.74 23.78 -26.70
C LYS A 344 35.61 22.73 -25.62
N VAL A 345 34.43 22.61 -25.03
CA VAL A 345 34.13 21.61 -24.01
C VAL A 345 33.82 20.26 -24.66
N SER A 346 34.32 19.18 -24.08
CA SER A 346 33.81 17.84 -24.34
C SER A 346 32.42 17.74 -23.73
N VAL A 347 31.46 17.26 -24.52
CA VAL A 347 30.06 17.11 -24.13
C VAL A 347 29.63 15.66 -24.32
N ASN A 348 29.13 15.08 -23.25
CA ASN A 348 28.38 13.83 -23.26
C ASN A 348 26.89 14.17 -23.18
N TRP A 349 26.15 13.86 -24.25
CA TRP A 349 24.77 14.33 -24.38
C TRP A 349 23.75 13.51 -23.57
N GLY A 350 24.11 12.34 -23.04
CA GLY A 350 23.14 11.43 -22.40
C GLY A 350 22.18 10.75 -23.39
N TRP A 351 22.65 10.52 -24.63
CA TRP A 351 21.89 9.87 -25.71
C TRP A 351 22.65 8.67 -26.30
N ASN A 352 23.09 7.74 -25.46
CA ASN A 352 23.84 6.54 -25.84
C ASN A 352 25.13 6.84 -26.63
N GLY A 353 25.79 7.96 -26.28
CA GLY A 353 26.97 8.47 -26.99
C GLY A 353 26.70 9.10 -28.36
N GLU A 354 25.45 9.22 -28.81
CA GLU A 354 25.14 9.83 -30.11
C GLU A 354 25.50 11.32 -30.12
N GLY A 355 26.50 11.68 -30.93
CA GLY A 355 26.93 13.08 -31.08
C GLY A 355 27.94 13.57 -30.05
N ASP A 356 28.37 12.73 -29.10
CA ASP A 356 29.38 13.09 -28.11
C ASP A 356 30.65 13.63 -28.79
N GLY A 357 31.25 14.68 -28.26
CA GLY A 357 32.36 15.38 -28.92
C GLY A 357 32.66 16.74 -28.31
N TYR A 358 33.44 17.55 -29.02
CA TYR A 358 33.91 18.86 -28.56
C TYR A 358 33.09 19.98 -29.19
N TYR A 359 32.56 20.87 -28.36
CA TYR A 359 31.63 21.94 -28.75
C TYR A 359 31.99 23.27 -28.10
N ASP A 360 31.82 24.36 -28.84
CA ASP A 360 31.92 25.71 -28.29
C ASP A 360 30.62 26.12 -27.59
N VAL A 361 30.76 26.61 -26.36
CA VAL A 361 29.68 27.13 -25.51
C VAL A 361 29.96 28.56 -25.03
N SER A 362 31.12 29.10 -25.37
CA SER A 362 31.54 30.47 -25.04
C SER A 362 30.80 31.50 -25.91
N LEU A 363 30.52 31.18 -27.17
CA LEU A 363 29.81 32.09 -28.08
C LEU A 363 28.30 32.23 -27.81
N LEU A 364 27.68 31.31 -27.06
CA LEU A 364 26.22 31.25 -26.84
C LEU A 364 25.64 32.41 -26.00
N ASP A 365 26.46 33.39 -25.61
CA ASP A 365 26.08 34.58 -24.85
C ASP A 365 26.09 35.84 -25.76
N VAL A 366 24.88 36.30 -26.12
CA VAL A 366 24.65 37.54 -26.88
C VAL A 366 23.36 38.26 -26.41
N GLU A 367 23.47 39.57 -26.18
CA GLU A 367 22.51 40.50 -25.52
C GLU A 367 21.02 40.50 -25.98
N ASN A 368 20.64 39.81 -27.06
CA ASN A 368 19.26 39.75 -27.58
C ASN A 368 18.70 38.31 -27.61
N TYR A 369 19.37 37.39 -26.92
CA TYR A 369 19.20 35.95 -27.09
C TYR A 369 18.90 35.21 -25.79
N GLU A 370 19.19 35.87 -24.67
CA GLU A 370 19.00 35.48 -23.26
C GLU A 370 17.64 34.84 -22.95
N TRP A 371 16.60 35.17 -23.74
CA TRP A 371 15.21 34.72 -23.56
C TRP A 371 14.84 33.44 -24.30
N LYS A 372 15.62 33.01 -25.32
CA LYS A 372 15.27 31.89 -26.20
C LYS A 372 16.06 30.61 -25.92
N TYR A 373 17.35 30.74 -25.60
CA TYR A 373 18.25 29.62 -25.31
C TYR A 373 19.00 29.89 -24.01
N TYR A 374 18.25 29.76 -22.91
CA TYR A 374 18.75 29.94 -21.55
C TYR A 374 19.71 28.79 -21.17
N GLN A 375 20.62 29.03 -20.23
CA GLN A 375 21.69 28.11 -19.84
C GLN A 375 21.94 28.16 -18.33
N ASP A 376 22.24 27.01 -17.74
CA ASP A 376 22.62 26.85 -16.34
C ASP A 376 23.60 25.67 -16.14
N MET A 377 24.13 25.53 -14.93
CA MET A 377 25.02 24.43 -14.56
C MET A 377 24.93 24.03 -13.09
N VAL A 378 25.33 22.79 -12.77
CA VAL A 378 25.64 22.35 -11.41
C VAL A 378 27.13 21.96 -11.33
N ILE A 379 27.88 22.68 -10.49
CA ILE A 379 29.30 22.46 -10.22
C ILE A 379 29.52 22.00 -8.77
N GLY A 380 30.75 21.67 -8.39
CA GLY A 380 31.07 21.19 -7.04
C GLY A 380 30.49 19.80 -6.77
N ILE A 381 30.28 19.00 -7.82
CA ILE A 381 29.84 17.61 -7.69
C ILE A 381 31.08 16.76 -7.40
N GLU A 382 31.63 16.95 -6.21
CA GLU A 382 32.85 16.29 -5.76
C GLU A 382 32.63 14.80 -5.51
N GLY A 383 33.53 13.96 -6.03
CA GLY A 383 33.70 12.61 -5.51
C GLY A 383 34.30 12.70 -4.11
N GLY A 384 33.60 12.17 -3.10
CA GLY A 384 34.22 11.97 -1.80
C GLY A 384 35.35 10.94 -1.92
N THR A 385 36.45 11.11 -1.18
CA THR A 385 37.38 10.00 -0.96
C THR A 385 36.57 8.83 -0.40
N PRO A 386 36.58 7.64 -1.02
CA PRO A 386 35.89 6.49 -0.46
C PRO A 386 36.37 6.29 0.97
N VAL A 387 35.46 6.36 1.94
CA VAL A 387 35.78 5.97 3.31
C VAL A 387 36.06 4.48 3.26
N GLU A 388 37.34 4.11 3.24
CA GLU A 388 37.78 2.73 3.24
C GLU A 388 37.40 2.13 4.59
N LEU A 389 36.28 1.41 4.59
CA LEU A 389 35.73 0.83 5.81
C LEU A 389 36.65 -0.32 6.26
N GLN A 390 36.99 -0.29 7.55
CA GLN A 390 37.98 -1.17 8.14
C GLN A 390 37.34 -2.49 8.61
N ASN A 391 38.16 -3.53 8.60
CA ASN A 391 37.83 -4.85 9.12
C ASN A 391 38.58 -5.06 10.45
N MET A 392 37.90 -5.56 11.48
CA MET A 392 38.48 -5.74 12.81
C MET A 392 38.06 -7.06 13.47
N ASP A 393 39.02 -7.75 14.07
CA ASP A 393 38.81 -8.95 14.88
C ASP A 393 39.10 -8.63 16.36
N ILE A 394 38.12 -8.84 17.24
CA ILE A 394 38.22 -8.58 18.69
C ILE A 394 38.08 -9.88 19.49
N THR A 395 38.97 -10.08 20.47
CA THR A 395 38.79 -11.09 21.53
C THR A 395 38.53 -10.38 22.86
N MET A 396 37.34 -10.58 23.41
CA MET A 396 36.88 -10.00 24.67
C MET A 396 37.49 -10.74 25.86
N GLU A 397 38.36 -10.08 26.63
CA GLU A 397 38.85 -10.59 27.92
C GLU A 397 37.78 -10.49 29.02
N GLN A 398 36.99 -9.41 29.00
CA GLN A 398 35.90 -9.14 29.93
C GLN A 398 34.70 -8.58 29.17
N ALA A 399 33.49 -9.04 29.51
CA ALA A 399 32.27 -8.50 28.91
C ALA A 399 32.00 -7.05 29.38
N GLY A 400 31.56 -6.20 28.46
CA GLY A 400 31.25 -4.78 28.66
C GLY A 400 32.40 -3.82 28.34
N THR A 401 33.56 -4.31 27.89
CA THR A 401 34.76 -3.50 27.63
C THR A 401 35.01 -3.20 26.15
N MET A 402 34.10 -3.54 25.23
CA MET A 402 34.32 -3.29 23.79
C MET A 402 34.55 -1.81 23.48
N ALA A 403 33.90 -0.92 24.24
CA ALA A 403 34.05 0.53 24.11
C ALA A 403 35.46 1.06 24.43
N SER A 404 36.29 0.32 25.17
CA SER A 404 37.71 0.64 25.38
C SER A 404 38.65 0.00 24.35
N MET A 405 38.15 -0.93 23.52
CA MET A 405 38.91 -1.59 22.46
C MET A 405 38.73 -0.89 21.10
N ILE A 406 37.61 -0.20 20.89
CA ILE A 406 37.31 0.57 19.68
C ILE A 406 37.26 2.06 20.01
N ALA A 407 38.24 2.83 19.52
CA ALA A 407 38.30 4.27 19.70
C ALA A 407 37.08 4.96 19.08
N VAL A 408 36.66 6.10 19.64
CA VAL A 408 35.40 6.77 19.26
C VAL A 408 35.39 7.14 17.77
N ASP A 409 36.52 7.62 17.25
CA ASP A 409 36.66 8.06 15.86
C ASP A 409 36.64 6.88 14.86
N ASP A 410 37.05 5.68 15.28
CA ASP A 410 37.09 4.47 14.44
C ASP A 410 35.71 3.80 14.28
N ARG A 411 34.77 4.05 15.20
CA ARG A 411 33.43 3.40 15.22
C ARG A 411 32.59 3.66 13.98
N THR A 412 32.79 4.79 13.31
CA THR A 412 32.12 5.14 12.05
C THR A 412 32.90 4.66 10.82
N LEU A 413 34.15 4.22 11.01
CA LEU A 413 35.03 3.68 9.97
C LEU A 413 34.99 2.15 9.89
N LEU A 414 34.43 1.45 10.88
CA LEU A 414 34.27 0.00 10.83
C LEU A 414 33.18 -0.43 9.85
N GLY A 415 33.56 -1.31 8.93
CA GLY A 415 32.65 -2.03 8.02
C GLY A 415 32.38 -3.45 8.49
N GLU A 416 33.41 -4.14 8.97
CA GLU A 416 33.34 -5.56 9.33
C GLU A 416 33.94 -5.78 10.71
N LEU A 417 33.18 -6.47 11.58
CA LEU A 417 33.61 -6.78 12.94
C LEU A 417 33.37 -8.25 13.26
N LYS A 418 34.43 -8.96 13.65
CA LYS A 418 34.34 -10.27 14.28
C LYS A 418 34.61 -10.14 15.78
N VAL A 419 33.75 -10.75 16.61
CA VAL A 419 33.91 -10.77 18.06
C VAL A 419 33.98 -12.20 18.58
N LYS A 420 34.95 -12.44 19.47
CA LYS A 420 35.14 -13.69 20.20
C LYS A 420 35.08 -13.43 21.71
N GLY A 421 34.52 -14.37 22.47
CA GLY A 421 34.43 -14.28 23.93
C GLY A 421 33.09 -13.74 24.44
N ASN A 422 33.04 -13.40 25.73
CA ASN A 422 31.77 -12.99 26.36
C ASN A 422 31.45 -11.52 26.04
N ILE A 423 30.20 -11.24 25.66
CA ILE A 423 29.65 -9.89 25.45
C ILE A 423 28.39 -9.68 26.30
N ASN A 424 28.12 -8.45 26.72
CA ASN A 424 26.94 -8.09 27.53
C ASN A 424 26.20 -6.86 26.97
N SER A 425 25.28 -6.28 27.75
CA SER A 425 24.44 -5.15 27.33
C SER A 425 25.24 -3.93 26.88
N SER A 426 26.35 -3.60 27.54
CA SER A 426 27.20 -2.46 27.14
C SER A 426 27.85 -2.68 25.78
N ASP A 427 28.23 -3.93 25.45
CA ASP A 427 28.79 -4.28 24.15
C ASP A 427 27.68 -4.30 23.08
N LEU A 428 26.52 -4.89 23.39
CA LEU A 428 25.37 -4.92 22.48
C LEU A 428 24.89 -3.51 22.12
N LYS A 429 24.92 -2.57 23.07
CA LYS A 429 24.67 -1.14 22.80
C LYS A 429 25.62 -0.60 21.72
N LEU A 430 26.93 -0.81 21.88
CA LEU A 430 27.92 -0.32 20.94
C LEU A 430 27.82 -1.02 19.57
N LEU A 431 27.51 -2.33 19.54
CA LEU A 431 27.25 -3.07 18.30
C LEU A 431 26.06 -2.49 17.54
N ARG A 432 24.97 -2.14 18.22
CA ARG A 432 23.82 -1.44 17.63
C ARG A 432 24.24 -0.07 17.07
N GLU A 433 24.96 0.72 17.87
CA GLU A 433 25.42 2.06 17.47
C GLU A 433 26.29 2.00 16.20
N MET A 434 27.22 1.04 16.10
CA MET A 434 28.03 0.83 14.90
C MET A 434 27.24 0.27 13.72
N ALA A 435 26.16 -0.47 13.97
CA ALA A 435 25.22 -0.99 12.97
C ALA A 435 24.11 0.01 12.55
N GLY A 436 24.20 1.27 12.98
CA GLY A 436 23.37 2.38 12.48
C GLY A 436 22.22 2.84 13.38
N ILE A 437 22.06 2.27 14.59
CA ILE A 437 20.92 2.56 15.48
C ILE A 437 21.37 2.65 16.94
N ASP A 438 20.97 3.67 17.69
CA ASP A 438 21.38 3.79 19.11
C ASP A 438 20.44 3.01 20.07
N ASN A 439 20.61 3.27 21.37
CA ASN A 439 19.79 2.69 22.44
C ASN A 439 18.45 3.42 22.67
N GLU A 440 18.16 4.50 21.95
CA GLU A 440 16.88 5.24 21.99
C GLU A 440 16.06 5.03 20.71
N GLY A 441 16.66 4.45 19.66
CA GLY A 441 16.05 4.23 18.36
C GLY A 441 16.35 5.33 17.33
N ASN A 442 17.30 6.23 17.61
CA ASN A 442 17.76 7.21 16.62
C ASN A 442 18.82 6.59 15.69
N LYS A 443 18.87 7.08 14.45
CA LYS A 443 19.89 6.68 13.48
C LYS A 443 21.27 7.24 13.87
N THR A 444 22.31 6.43 13.72
CA THR A 444 23.70 6.84 13.98
C THR A 444 24.50 6.99 12.69
N LYS A 445 25.76 7.45 12.81
CA LYS A 445 26.75 7.44 11.73
C LYS A 445 27.50 6.10 11.59
N GLY A 446 27.02 5.03 12.24
CA GLY A 446 27.59 3.69 12.13
C GLY A 446 27.51 3.15 10.71
N ASN A 447 28.57 2.45 10.27
CA ASN A 447 28.69 1.89 8.93
C ASN A 447 28.91 0.37 8.91
N MET A 448 28.87 -0.30 10.06
CA MET A 448 29.13 -1.73 10.18
C MET A 448 28.07 -2.53 9.42
N TYR A 449 28.51 -3.29 8.42
CA TYR A 449 27.66 -4.05 7.50
C TYR A 449 27.90 -5.57 7.58
N HIS A 450 29.02 -6.04 8.13
CA HIS A 450 29.25 -7.45 8.48
C HIS A 450 29.55 -7.58 9.97
N LEU A 451 28.76 -8.41 10.67
CA LEU A 451 28.95 -8.71 12.09
C LEU A 451 29.02 -10.22 12.32
N ASP A 452 30.16 -10.72 12.80
CA ASP A 452 30.38 -12.13 13.12
C ASP A 452 30.56 -12.32 14.64
N LEU A 453 29.50 -12.79 15.30
CA LEU A 453 29.46 -13.17 16.71
C LEU A 453 29.50 -14.70 16.89
N SER A 454 29.85 -15.47 15.87
CA SER A 454 29.75 -16.94 15.89
C SER A 454 30.72 -17.64 16.87
N ASP A 455 31.73 -16.92 17.35
CA ASP A 455 32.69 -17.31 18.39
C ASP A 455 32.51 -16.49 19.70
N ALA A 456 31.44 -15.69 19.79
CA ALA A 456 31.06 -14.95 20.99
C ALA A 456 30.04 -15.72 21.84
N ARG A 457 29.74 -15.20 23.04
CA ARG A 457 28.66 -15.65 23.92
C ARG A 457 28.00 -14.46 24.61
N ILE A 458 26.67 -14.38 24.58
CA ILE A 458 25.94 -13.35 25.33
C ILE A 458 25.87 -13.76 26.80
N VAL A 459 26.26 -12.86 27.70
CA VAL A 459 26.18 -13.01 29.15
C VAL A 459 25.43 -11.84 29.79
N ALA A 460 24.89 -12.06 30.97
CA ALA A 460 24.18 -11.03 31.72
C ALA A 460 25.12 -9.90 32.22
N GLY A 461 24.58 -8.68 32.31
CA GLY A 461 25.26 -7.51 32.88
C GLY A 461 25.47 -6.37 31.88
N GLY A 462 26.22 -5.34 32.31
CA GLY A 462 26.42 -4.10 31.57
C GLY A 462 25.25 -3.11 31.71
N GLU A 463 25.41 -1.94 31.09
CA GLU A 463 24.39 -0.89 31.03
C GLU A 463 23.33 -1.21 29.97
N PRO A 464 22.06 -0.77 30.13
CA PRO A 464 20.98 -1.11 29.21
C PRO A 464 21.27 -0.77 27.74
N TYR A 465 21.01 -1.72 26.84
CA TYR A 465 21.27 -1.58 25.40
C TYR A 465 20.12 -0.92 24.62
N LEU A 466 18.95 -0.82 25.25
CA LEU A 466 17.73 -0.25 24.68
C LEU A 466 16.89 0.38 25.79
N PHE A 467 16.32 1.55 25.51
CA PHE A 467 15.30 2.22 26.30
C PHE A 467 14.04 2.38 25.43
N GLU A 468 12.91 1.83 25.86
CA GLU A 468 11.63 1.89 25.12
C GLU A 468 10.46 1.95 26.10
N ASP A 469 9.52 2.88 25.88
CA ASP A 469 8.34 3.11 26.72
C ASP A 469 8.65 3.25 28.24
N GLY A 470 9.81 3.83 28.57
CA GLY A 470 10.29 4.00 29.95
C GLY A 470 10.94 2.76 30.57
N ASN A 471 11.03 1.64 29.83
CA ASN A 471 11.70 0.42 30.25
C ASN A 471 13.17 0.41 29.77
N ALA A 472 14.04 -0.19 30.56
CA ALA A 472 15.46 -0.34 30.26
C ALA A 472 15.82 -1.82 30.10
N TYR A 473 16.27 -2.23 28.91
CA TYR A 473 16.49 -3.63 28.57
C TYR A 473 17.96 -4.04 28.70
N THR A 474 18.20 -5.23 29.26
CA THR A 474 19.53 -5.81 29.49
C THR A 474 19.60 -7.25 28.97
N THR A 475 20.81 -7.78 28.83
CA THR A 475 21.11 -9.14 28.37
C THR A 475 20.94 -10.17 29.49
N ALA A 476 20.55 -11.38 29.10
CA ALA A 476 20.62 -12.57 29.94
C ALA A 476 21.66 -13.56 29.36
N ASN A 477 22.07 -14.55 30.14
CA ASN A 477 23.00 -15.58 29.67
C ASN A 477 22.36 -16.40 28.54
N ASP A 478 23.06 -16.50 27.40
CA ASP A 478 22.65 -17.30 26.25
C ASP A 478 21.26 -16.92 25.66
N GLU A 479 20.76 -15.71 25.91
CA GLU A 479 19.57 -15.16 25.27
C GLU A 479 19.97 -14.11 24.22
N LEU A 480 19.37 -14.17 23.03
CA LEU A 480 19.36 -13.04 22.10
C LEU A 480 18.16 -12.15 22.49
N PRO A 481 18.39 -11.01 23.15
CA PRO A 481 17.32 -10.35 23.91
C PRO A 481 16.34 -9.58 22.99
N TYR A 482 15.21 -9.18 23.57
CA TYR A 482 14.18 -8.36 22.92
C TYR A 482 14.77 -7.24 22.07
N LYS A 483 14.41 -7.17 20.78
CA LYS A 483 14.90 -6.13 19.86
C LYS A 483 16.44 -5.97 19.76
N ALA A 484 17.25 -6.98 20.10
CA ALA A 484 18.72 -6.94 20.06
C ALA A 484 19.32 -6.15 18.87
N PHE A 485 18.99 -6.53 17.63
CA PHE A 485 19.41 -5.86 16.40
C PHE A 485 18.25 -5.15 15.67
N TYR A 486 17.16 -4.85 16.39
CA TYR A 486 16.00 -4.15 15.83
C TYR A 486 16.41 -2.84 15.16
N MET A 487 16.02 -2.67 13.89
CA MET A 487 16.36 -1.52 13.03
C MET A 487 17.87 -1.27 12.81
N ALA A 488 18.75 -2.25 13.04
CA ALA A 488 20.18 -2.19 12.72
C ALA A 488 20.41 -2.30 11.19
N SER A 489 19.88 -1.32 10.45
CA SER A 489 19.66 -1.36 9.00
C SER A 489 20.93 -1.36 8.15
N LYS A 490 22.12 -1.15 8.75
CA LYS A 490 23.40 -1.23 8.03
C LYS A 490 23.83 -2.69 7.78
N LEU A 491 23.40 -3.63 8.62
CA LEU A 491 23.80 -5.04 8.55
C LEU A 491 23.34 -5.71 7.24
N ARG A 492 24.30 -6.35 6.58
CA ARG A 492 24.14 -7.20 5.39
C ARG A 492 24.38 -8.67 5.72
N THR A 493 25.35 -8.95 6.58
CA THR A 493 25.55 -10.28 7.16
C THR A 493 25.56 -10.19 8.68
N LEU A 494 24.92 -11.16 9.31
CA LEU A 494 24.90 -11.31 10.77
C LEU A 494 25.11 -12.79 11.09
N LYS A 495 26.17 -13.12 11.82
CA LYS A 495 26.36 -14.46 12.39
C LYS A 495 26.18 -14.37 13.89
N LEU A 496 25.18 -15.07 14.42
CA LEU A 496 24.82 -15.04 15.82
C LEU A 496 25.62 -16.09 16.62
N PRO A 497 25.74 -15.92 17.95
CA PRO A 497 26.40 -16.89 18.81
C PRO A 497 25.81 -18.29 18.68
N LYS A 498 26.66 -19.31 18.67
CA LYS A 498 26.21 -20.73 18.65
C LYS A 498 25.60 -21.18 19.98
N THR A 499 25.72 -20.38 21.04
CA THR A 499 25.25 -20.73 22.39
C THR A 499 23.82 -20.26 22.67
N ILE A 500 23.18 -19.48 21.80
CA ILE A 500 21.84 -18.95 22.01
C ILE A 500 20.86 -20.08 22.29
N LYS A 501 20.08 -19.93 23.36
CA LYS A 501 19.02 -20.86 23.79
C LYS A 501 17.63 -20.26 23.61
N LYS A 502 17.52 -18.93 23.65
CA LYS A 502 16.25 -18.21 23.59
C LYS A 502 16.39 -16.94 22.75
N ILE A 503 15.33 -16.60 22.02
CA ILE A 503 15.25 -15.44 21.13
C ILE A 503 14.06 -14.58 21.57
N GLY A 504 14.33 -13.31 21.89
CA GLY A 504 13.29 -12.35 22.25
C GLY A 504 12.59 -11.75 21.03
N ASP A 505 11.35 -11.30 21.23
CA ASP A 505 10.53 -10.66 20.20
C ASP A 505 11.30 -9.52 19.49
N GLY A 506 11.21 -9.49 18.16
CA GLY A 506 11.85 -8.47 17.33
C GLY A 506 13.39 -8.46 17.32
N ALA A 507 14.07 -9.44 17.92
CA ALA A 507 15.54 -9.46 18.04
C ALA A 507 16.31 -9.31 16.72
N ILE A 508 15.73 -9.80 15.62
CA ILE A 508 16.26 -9.71 14.25
C ILE A 508 15.32 -8.96 13.29
N ALA A 509 14.34 -8.22 13.79
CA ALA A 509 13.35 -7.54 12.95
C ALA A 509 13.87 -6.22 12.34
N LEU A 510 13.32 -5.84 11.19
CA LEU A 510 13.68 -4.62 10.44
C LEU A 510 15.16 -4.52 10.04
N LEU A 511 15.83 -5.67 9.84
CA LEU A 511 17.15 -5.75 9.22
C LEU A 511 17.04 -5.69 7.68
N ASN A 512 16.50 -4.58 7.15
CA ASN A 512 16.05 -4.47 5.75
C ASN A 512 17.13 -4.74 4.68
N ARG A 513 18.42 -4.59 5.03
CA ARG A 513 19.57 -4.83 4.15
C ARG A 513 20.20 -6.22 4.29
N LEU A 514 19.69 -7.07 5.18
CA LEU A 514 20.27 -8.38 5.43
C LEU A 514 20.17 -9.26 4.16
N SER A 515 21.27 -9.91 3.82
CA SER A 515 21.40 -10.91 2.76
C SER A 515 21.84 -12.27 3.30
N GLU A 516 22.49 -12.31 4.46
CA GLU A 516 22.93 -13.53 5.14
C GLU A 516 22.63 -13.46 6.64
N LEU A 517 22.02 -14.51 7.19
CA LEU A 517 21.86 -14.71 8.62
C LEU A 517 22.36 -16.11 8.97
N THR A 518 23.36 -16.22 9.83
CA THR A 518 23.74 -17.50 10.46
C THR A 518 23.22 -17.52 11.89
N LEU A 519 22.33 -18.48 12.17
CA LEU A 519 21.84 -18.82 13.49
C LEU A 519 21.86 -20.35 13.63
N SER A 520 22.06 -20.85 14.85
CA SER A 520 22.13 -22.28 15.17
C SER A 520 21.08 -22.61 16.23
N ASP A 521 20.38 -23.73 16.08
CA ASP A 521 19.52 -24.36 17.08
C ASP A 521 20.17 -25.61 17.71
N ALA A 522 21.46 -25.86 17.44
CA ALA A 522 22.21 -26.99 17.98
C ALA A 522 22.75 -26.78 19.43
N SER A 523 22.31 -25.75 20.15
CA SER A 523 22.77 -25.48 21.52
C SER A 523 22.03 -26.38 22.53
N GLU A 524 22.68 -26.77 23.64
CA GLU A 524 22.02 -27.63 24.63
C GLU A 524 20.98 -26.86 25.46
N GLY A 525 19.71 -27.25 25.37
CA GLY A 525 18.62 -26.61 26.12
C GLY A 525 18.12 -25.32 25.47
N GLN A 526 18.17 -25.27 24.14
CA GLN A 526 17.42 -24.33 23.31
C GLN A 526 15.91 -24.45 23.52
N GLU A 527 15.19 -23.34 23.35
CA GLU A 527 13.72 -23.24 23.43
C GLU A 527 13.06 -23.13 22.04
N TYR A 528 13.85 -23.10 20.96
CA TYR A 528 13.43 -22.91 19.58
C TYR A 528 14.05 -23.91 18.59
N THR A 529 13.41 -24.06 17.44
CA THR A 529 13.90 -24.80 16.27
C THR A 529 13.96 -23.90 15.03
N ILE A 530 14.87 -24.19 14.09
CA ILE A 530 15.01 -23.46 12.83
C ILE A 530 14.62 -24.35 11.65
N ASN A 531 13.71 -23.88 10.81
CA ASN A 531 13.35 -24.53 9.55
C ASN A 531 13.48 -23.54 8.37
N GLY A 532 14.66 -23.52 7.75
CA GLY A 532 14.98 -22.54 6.71
C GLY A 532 14.95 -21.11 7.25
N ASN A 533 13.91 -20.35 6.90
CA ASN A 533 13.70 -18.97 7.37
C ASN A 533 12.76 -18.87 8.59
N GLU A 534 12.23 -19.99 9.07
CA GLU A 534 11.27 -20.07 10.18
C GLU A 534 12.00 -20.31 11.51
N ILE A 535 11.60 -19.60 12.56
CA ILE A 535 12.05 -19.81 13.94
C ILE A 535 10.80 -20.05 14.79
N LEU A 536 10.63 -21.30 15.24
CA LEU A 536 9.47 -21.78 15.99
C LEU A 536 9.86 -22.13 17.43
N SER A 537 8.90 -22.16 18.35
CA SER A 537 9.06 -22.86 19.64
C SER A 537 9.40 -24.35 19.43
N ASN A 538 10.03 -24.98 20.42
CA ASN A 538 10.36 -26.42 20.38
C ASN A 538 9.16 -27.36 20.12
N ASP A 539 7.95 -26.96 20.51
CA ASP A 539 6.72 -27.72 20.27
C ASP A 539 6.01 -27.37 18.96
N GLY A 540 6.54 -26.40 18.20
CA GLY A 540 5.98 -25.92 16.94
C GLY A 540 4.67 -25.13 17.06
N THR A 541 4.25 -24.75 18.28
CA THR A 541 2.97 -24.06 18.52
C THR A 541 3.07 -22.53 18.44
N GLU A 542 4.29 -21.97 18.55
CA GLU A 542 4.52 -20.53 18.51
C GLU A 542 5.51 -20.15 17.41
N LEU A 543 5.14 -19.19 16.55
CA LEU A 543 6.05 -18.57 15.58
C LEU A 543 6.76 -17.38 16.24
N ILE A 544 8.03 -17.57 16.57
CA ILE A 544 8.89 -16.57 17.24
C ILE A 544 9.34 -15.52 16.23
N ALA A 545 9.87 -15.96 15.09
CA ALA A 545 10.31 -15.07 14.02
C ALA A 545 10.36 -15.77 12.65
N VAL A 546 10.28 -14.96 11.59
CA VAL A 546 10.69 -15.26 10.23
C VAL A 546 11.87 -14.35 9.93
N THR A 547 12.94 -14.91 9.38
CA THR A 547 14.16 -14.13 9.08
C THR A 547 13.87 -13.07 8.01
N PRO A 548 14.35 -11.81 8.13
CA PRO A 548 14.09 -10.74 7.14
C PRO A 548 14.55 -11.03 5.71
N ILE A 549 15.44 -12.02 5.54
CA ILE A 549 15.90 -12.51 4.22
C ILE A 549 14.84 -13.32 3.46
N ALA A 550 13.71 -13.66 4.08
CA ALA A 550 12.64 -14.43 3.46
C ALA A 550 12.01 -13.72 2.24
N THR A 551 11.78 -14.47 1.17
CA THR A 551 11.28 -13.95 -0.11
C THR A 551 10.13 -14.81 -0.64
N GLY A 552 9.24 -14.22 -1.45
CA GLY A 552 8.21 -14.99 -2.15
C GLY A 552 6.97 -15.26 -1.28
N GLU A 553 6.41 -16.46 -1.38
CA GLU A 553 5.22 -16.85 -0.61
C GLU A 553 5.61 -17.55 0.69
N TYR A 554 4.91 -17.23 1.78
CA TYR A 554 5.09 -17.85 3.08
C TYR A 554 3.75 -18.33 3.64
N THR A 555 3.74 -19.52 4.24
CA THR A 555 2.56 -20.06 4.94
C THR A 555 2.99 -20.43 6.35
N ILE A 556 2.34 -19.84 7.35
CA ILE A 556 2.58 -20.18 8.76
C ILE A 556 2.16 -21.65 8.97
N PRO A 557 2.96 -22.50 9.63
CA PRO A 557 2.62 -23.90 9.82
C PRO A 557 1.30 -24.11 10.59
N ASN A 558 0.53 -25.12 10.19
CA ASN A 558 -0.76 -25.48 10.82
C ASN A 558 -0.64 -26.01 12.26
N THR A 559 0.57 -26.11 12.81
CA THR A 559 0.80 -26.38 14.25
C THR A 559 0.74 -25.11 15.09
N VAL A 560 0.93 -23.94 14.47
CA VAL A 560 1.05 -22.65 15.16
C VAL A 560 -0.33 -22.14 15.57
N THR A 561 -0.43 -21.72 16.84
CA THR A 561 -1.60 -21.05 17.42
C THR A 561 -1.32 -19.58 17.78
N LYS A 562 -0.06 -19.23 18.04
CA LYS A 562 0.38 -17.88 18.41
C LYS A 562 1.56 -17.40 17.56
N VAL A 563 1.51 -16.15 17.12
CA VAL A 563 2.63 -15.49 16.42
C VAL A 563 3.12 -14.31 17.28
N HIS A 564 4.42 -14.29 17.57
CA HIS A 564 5.06 -13.32 18.44
C HIS A 564 5.02 -11.87 17.91
N ALA A 565 5.33 -10.90 18.76
CA ALA A 565 5.48 -9.52 18.30
C ALA A 565 6.68 -9.42 17.35
N TYR A 566 6.54 -8.58 16.32
CA TYR A 566 7.55 -8.35 15.29
C TYR A 566 7.97 -9.60 14.47
N ALA A 567 7.26 -10.74 14.57
CA ALA A 567 7.76 -12.01 14.04
C ALA A 567 8.10 -11.98 12.53
N LEU A 568 7.33 -11.28 11.68
CA LEU A 568 7.64 -11.09 10.26
C LEU A 568 8.09 -9.64 9.93
N ALA A 569 8.38 -8.80 10.94
CA ALA A 569 8.67 -7.39 10.73
C ALA A 569 9.99 -7.18 9.96
N GLY A 570 9.91 -6.49 8.83
CA GLY A 570 11.03 -6.28 7.91
C GLY A 570 11.22 -7.40 6.90
N CYS A 571 10.30 -8.37 6.78
CA CYS A 571 10.27 -9.34 5.68
C CYS A 571 9.81 -8.69 4.35
N ALA A 572 10.53 -7.63 3.94
CA ALA A 572 10.18 -6.72 2.86
C ALA A 572 10.07 -7.38 1.47
N LYS A 573 10.56 -8.61 1.31
CA LYS A 573 10.58 -9.38 0.04
C LYS A 573 9.51 -10.48 -0.02
N LEU A 574 8.68 -10.64 1.01
CA LEU A 574 7.49 -11.50 0.96
C LEU A 574 6.40 -10.85 0.09
N ILE A 575 5.86 -11.61 -0.86
CA ILE A 575 4.75 -11.19 -1.74
C ILE A 575 3.41 -11.76 -1.29
N LYS A 576 3.42 -12.87 -0.53
CA LYS A 576 2.22 -13.49 0.03
C LYS A 576 2.49 -14.08 1.40
N VAL A 577 1.54 -13.90 2.32
CA VAL A 577 1.53 -14.60 3.62
C VAL A 577 0.17 -15.29 3.81
N THR A 578 0.20 -16.56 4.20
CA THR A 578 -0.98 -17.34 4.59
C THR A 578 -0.96 -17.60 6.10
N VAL A 579 -2.03 -17.19 6.78
CA VAL A 579 -2.31 -17.44 8.20
C VAL A 579 -3.34 -18.57 8.28
N PRO A 580 -2.98 -19.77 8.80
CA PRO A 580 -3.88 -20.92 8.83
C PRO A 580 -4.98 -20.75 9.89
N ALA A 581 -6.00 -21.59 9.81
CA ALA A 581 -7.16 -21.54 10.71
C ALA A 581 -6.84 -21.84 12.19
N THR A 582 -5.64 -22.34 12.50
CA THR A 582 -5.17 -22.63 13.87
C THR A 582 -4.64 -21.41 14.61
N VAL A 583 -4.28 -20.32 13.91
CA VAL A 583 -3.72 -19.12 14.55
C VAL A 583 -4.83 -18.31 15.24
N GLU A 584 -4.74 -18.21 16.56
CA GLU A 584 -5.65 -17.47 17.42
C GLU A 584 -5.20 -16.01 17.62
N SER A 585 -3.88 -15.77 17.58
CA SER A 585 -3.29 -14.46 17.86
C SER A 585 -2.05 -14.14 17.02
N LEU A 586 -1.98 -12.87 16.64
CA LEU A 586 -0.91 -12.23 15.89
C LEU A 586 -0.36 -11.04 16.71
N GLY A 587 0.95 -11.03 16.98
CA GLY A 587 1.58 -10.06 17.87
C GLY A 587 1.53 -8.59 17.41
N ARG A 588 2.02 -7.70 18.28
CA ARG A 588 2.30 -6.30 17.94
C ARG A 588 3.24 -6.23 16.75
N GLU A 589 2.95 -5.34 15.79
CA GLU A 589 3.84 -5.03 14.65
C GLU A 589 4.28 -6.27 13.83
N VAL A 590 3.52 -7.36 13.89
CA VAL A 590 3.90 -8.69 13.37
C VAL A 590 4.35 -8.68 11.90
N MET A 591 3.77 -7.84 11.04
CA MET A 591 4.13 -7.69 9.63
C MET A 591 4.53 -6.25 9.30
N ARG A 592 5.14 -5.53 10.27
CA ARG A 592 5.60 -4.16 10.06
C ARG A 592 6.62 -4.10 8.92
N SER A 593 6.41 -3.17 7.99
CA SER A 593 7.28 -2.96 6.82
C SER A 593 7.41 -4.16 5.87
N CYS A 594 6.41 -5.04 5.80
CA CYS A 594 6.26 -6.02 4.71
C CYS A 594 5.79 -5.35 3.40
N ILE A 595 6.63 -4.45 2.85
CA ILE A 595 6.25 -3.50 1.80
C ILE A 595 5.92 -4.14 0.43
N SER A 596 6.43 -5.35 0.13
CA SER A 596 6.13 -6.04 -1.13
C SER A 596 4.89 -6.94 -1.08
N LEU A 597 4.17 -6.99 0.04
CA LEU A 597 3.06 -7.92 0.25
C LEU A 597 1.88 -7.56 -0.68
N LYS A 598 1.48 -8.52 -1.53
CA LYS A 598 0.37 -8.41 -2.49
C LYS A 598 -0.85 -9.22 -2.08
N GLU A 599 -0.67 -10.27 -1.28
CA GLU A 599 -1.77 -11.07 -0.75
C GLU A 599 -1.53 -11.45 0.72
N LEU A 600 -2.49 -11.14 1.58
CA LEU A 600 -2.57 -11.68 2.93
C LEU A 600 -3.78 -12.62 2.95
N ARG A 601 -3.54 -13.93 3.02
CA ARG A 601 -4.59 -14.93 3.21
C ARG A 601 -4.76 -15.22 4.69
N SER A 602 -5.99 -15.18 5.19
CA SER A 602 -6.36 -15.80 6.46
C SER A 602 -7.35 -16.92 6.19
N GLU A 603 -7.11 -18.08 6.76
CA GLU A 603 -7.98 -19.26 6.61
C GLU A 603 -8.98 -19.40 7.75
N SER A 604 -8.82 -18.62 8.83
CA SER A 604 -9.70 -18.70 9.99
C SER A 604 -11.05 -18.02 9.76
N ARG A 605 -12.13 -18.72 10.13
CA ARG A 605 -13.48 -18.13 10.27
C ARG A 605 -13.65 -17.37 11.59
N THR A 606 -12.86 -17.71 12.61
CA THR A 606 -12.76 -16.98 13.88
C THR A 606 -11.61 -15.99 13.77
N VAL A 607 -11.92 -14.73 13.47
CA VAL A 607 -10.91 -13.70 13.14
C VAL A 607 -9.80 -13.65 14.21
N PRO A 608 -8.52 -13.90 13.86
CA PRO A 608 -7.43 -13.91 14.82
C PRO A 608 -7.27 -12.55 15.49
N THR A 609 -6.96 -12.54 16.78
CA THR A 609 -6.64 -11.30 17.50
C THR A 609 -5.32 -10.72 16.96
N VAL A 610 -5.24 -9.39 16.83
CA VAL A 610 -4.05 -8.71 16.28
C VAL A 610 -3.57 -7.61 17.23
N GLY A 611 -2.26 -7.58 17.47
CA GLY A 611 -1.61 -6.57 18.29
C GLY A 611 -1.61 -5.17 17.63
N ALA A 612 -1.18 -4.17 18.40
CA ALA A 612 -1.02 -2.81 17.90
C ALA A 612 -0.10 -2.78 16.67
N MET A 613 -0.45 -1.96 15.67
CA MET A 613 0.36 -1.75 14.45
C MET A 613 0.73 -3.03 13.66
N ALA A 614 0.00 -4.14 13.84
CA ALA A 614 0.26 -5.45 13.22
C ALA A 614 0.61 -5.42 11.71
N PHE A 615 -0.05 -4.54 10.95
CA PHE A 615 0.11 -4.39 9.49
C PHE A 615 0.62 -3.00 9.09
N ASP A 616 1.44 -2.36 9.92
CA ASP A 616 2.06 -1.07 9.60
C ASP A 616 3.04 -1.19 8.41
N GLY A 617 3.08 -0.19 7.53
CA GLY A 617 3.85 -0.27 6.28
C GLY A 617 3.37 -1.28 5.22
N VAL A 618 2.36 -2.11 5.50
CA VAL A 618 1.66 -2.90 4.47
C VAL A 618 0.65 -2.01 3.73
N SER A 619 0.69 -2.00 2.40
CA SER A 619 -0.23 -1.22 1.56
C SER A 619 -1.63 -1.86 1.54
N ASP A 620 -2.68 -1.11 1.92
CA ASP A 620 -4.07 -1.59 1.91
C ASP A 620 -4.75 -1.50 0.54
N THR A 621 -4.12 -0.84 -0.42
CA THR A 621 -4.55 -0.84 -1.83
C THR A 621 -3.88 -1.95 -2.64
N GLN A 622 -2.59 -2.22 -2.40
CA GLN A 622 -1.81 -3.22 -3.15
C GLN A 622 -1.85 -4.61 -2.52
N CYS A 623 -1.94 -4.73 -1.19
CA CYS A 623 -2.12 -6.02 -0.52
C CYS A 623 -3.61 -6.36 -0.46
N ARG A 624 -4.04 -7.40 -1.16
CA ARG A 624 -5.40 -7.93 -1.07
C ARG A 624 -5.53 -8.87 0.13
N LEU A 625 -6.47 -8.59 1.02
CA LEU A 625 -6.90 -9.55 2.04
C LEU A 625 -7.78 -10.64 1.39
N VAL A 626 -7.46 -11.91 1.64
CA VAL A 626 -8.21 -13.09 1.17
C VAL A 626 -8.69 -13.89 2.39
N ILE A 627 -10.00 -14.07 2.53
CA ILE A 627 -10.67 -14.58 3.73
C ILE A 627 -11.80 -15.58 3.41
N PRO A 628 -12.23 -16.46 4.32
CA PRO A 628 -13.26 -17.45 4.03
C PRO A 628 -14.62 -16.78 3.76
N ALA A 629 -15.41 -17.34 2.85
CA ALA A 629 -16.72 -16.79 2.50
C ALA A 629 -17.71 -16.73 3.68
N GLY A 630 -18.46 -15.62 3.76
CA GLY A 630 -19.37 -15.32 4.87
C GLY A 630 -18.70 -14.63 6.06
N THR A 631 -17.44 -14.22 5.95
CA THR A 631 -16.67 -13.60 7.06
C THR A 631 -16.29 -12.14 6.82
N LYS A 632 -16.56 -11.57 5.64
CA LYS A 632 -16.18 -10.20 5.27
C LYS A 632 -16.61 -9.14 6.27
N ASP A 633 -17.84 -9.18 6.77
CA ASP A 633 -18.34 -8.24 7.77
C ASP A 633 -17.65 -8.41 9.14
N LEU A 634 -17.22 -9.64 9.47
CA LEU A 634 -16.52 -9.95 10.72
C LEU A 634 -15.08 -9.42 10.68
N TYR A 635 -14.35 -9.65 9.59
CA TYR A 635 -13.03 -9.05 9.37
C TYR A 635 -13.12 -7.52 9.28
N GLY A 636 -14.08 -6.98 8.52
CA GLY A 636 -14.27 -5.55 8.30
C GLY A 636 -14.60 -4.73 9.55
N ARG A 637 -15.12 -5.35 10.62
CA ARG A 637 -15.36 -4.69 11.92
C ARG A 637 -14.28 -4.97 12.98
N THR A 638 -13.38 -5.93 12.75
CA THR A 638 -12.36 -6.31 13.74
C THR A 638 -11.18 -5.35 13.69
N GLN A 639 -10.70 -4.92 14.87
CA GLN A 639 -9.57 -4.01 14.98
C GLN A 639 -8.32 -4.59 14.28
N GLY A 640 -7.53 -3.74 13.63
CA GLY A 640 -6.40 -4.15 12.80
C GLY A 640 -6.81 -4.68 11.42
N TRP A 641 -7.62 -5.74 11.36
CA TRP A 641 -8.11 -6.34 10.11
C TRP A 641 -8.96 -5.37 9.26
N LYS A 642 -9.74 -4.50 9.90
CA LYS A 642 -10.57 -3.47 9.24
C LYS A 642 -9.80 -2.48 8.34
N LYS A 643 -8.47 -2.48 8.37
CA LYS A 643 -7.61 -1.73 7.43
C LYS A 643 -7.80 -2.19 5.98
N PHE A 644 -8.01 -3.49 5.76
CA PHE A 644 -8.10 -4.06 4.41
C PHE A 644 -9.51 -3.90 3.81
N THR A 645 -9.78 -2.73 3.23
CA THR A 645 -11.06 -2.42 2.57
C THR A 645 -11.29 -3.24 1.29
N ASN A 646 -10.22 -3.75 0.68
CA ASN A 646 -10.22 -4.54 -0.55
C ASN A 646 -10.48 -6.06 -0.35
N ALA A 647 -10.95 -6.48 0.82
CA ALA A 647 -11.09 -7.89 1.19
C ALA A 647 -11.94 -8.71 0.18
N LYS A 648 -11.34 -9.78 -0.33
CA LYS A 648 -11.95 -10.79 -1.20
C LYS A 648 -12.26 -12.05 -0.40
N GLU A 649 -13.49 -12.54 -0.53
CA GLU A 649 -13.86 -13.86 -0.01
C GLU A 649 -13.44 -14.99 -0.95
N TYR A 650 -13.13 -16.17 -0.41
CA TYR A 650 -12.84 -17.39 -1.15
C TYR A 650 -13.64 -18.58 -0.61
N GLY A 651 -13.88 -19.56 -1.48
CA GLY A 651 -14.64 -20.76 -1.13
C GLY A 651 -16.12 -20.45 -0.95
N THR A 652 -16.86 -21.37 -0.35
CA THR A 652 -18.32 -21.28 -0.29
C THR A 652 -18.85 -21.68 1.08
N THR A 653 -19.81 -20.92 1.60
CA THR A 653 -20.60 -21.33 2.77
C THR A 653 -22.03 -21.61 2.35
N ILE A 654 -22.53 -22.78 2.74
CA ILE A 654 -23.92 -23.19 2.56
C ILE A 654 -24.65 -23.08 3.89
N LYS A 655 -25.74 -22.33 3.90
CA LYS A 655 -26.58 -22.11 5.08
C LYS A 655 -28.05 -22.33 4.76
N PRO A 656 -28.73 -23.32 5.37
CA PRO A 656 -30.17 -23.47 5.27
C PRO A 656 -30.89 -22.22 5.75
N SER A 657 -31.93 -21.83 5.04
CA SER A 657 -32.86 -20.79 5.47
C SER A 657 -33.63 -21.27 6.69
N ASN A 658 -33.90 -20.36 7.64
CA ASN A 658 -34.80 -20.64 8.74
C ASN A 658 -36.20 -20.98 8.22
N ALA A 659 -36.88 -21.91 8.90
CA ALA A 659 -38.23 -22.35 8.57
C ALA A 659 -39.12 -22.34 9.81
N THR A 660 -40.44 -22.37 9.60
CA THR A 660 -41.44 -22.44 10.68
C THR A 660 -42.52 -23.43 10.30
N ARG A 661 -42.99 -24.21 11.29
CA ARG A 661 -44.24 -24.98 11.20
C ARG A 661 -45.00 -24.95 12.53
N LYS A 662 -46.20 -25.53 12.58
CA LYS A 662 -46.88 -25.80 13.85
C LYS A 662 -46.50 -27.19 14.39
N TYR A 663 -46.75 -27.37 15.68
CA TYR A 663 -46.72 -28.67 16.33
C TYR A 663 -47.69 -29.65 15.61
N GLY A 664 -47.26 -30.91 15.42
CA GLY A 664 -48.00 -31.93 14.68
C GLY A 664 -48.12 -31.74 13.16
N GLU A 665 -47.63 -30.63 12.60
CA GLU A 665 -47.42 -30.52 11.14
C GLU A 665 -46.12 -31.24 10.74
N GLU A 666 -46.11 -31.80 9.52
CA GLU A 666 -44.91 -32.36 8.88
C GLU A 666 -43.82 -31.31 8.66
N ASN A 667 -42.57 -31.76 8.58
CA ASN A 667 -41.47 -30.88 8.18
C ASN A 667 -41.63 -30.40 6.73
N PRO A 668 -41.10 -29.21 6.39
CA PRO A 668 -40.97 -28.77 5.00
C PRO A 668 -40.26 -29.83 4.14
N GLN A 669 -40.91 -30.23 3.04
CA GLN A 669 -40.39 -31.24 2.10
C GLN A 669 -39.09 -30.80 1.38
N SER A 670 -38.73 -29.52 1.48
CA SER A 670 -37.43 -28.99 1.09
C SER A 670 -37.13 -27.72 1.86
N TYR A 671 -35.85 -27.45 2.07
CA TYR A 671 -35.35 -26.22 2.67
C TYR A 671 -34.64 -25.38 1.60
N ALA A 672 -34.97 -24.10 1.54
CA ALA A 672 -34.13 -23.15 0.81
C ALA A 672 -32.77 -23.00 1.52
N TYR A 673 -31.74 -22.62 0.78
CA TYR A 673 -30.42 -22.33 1.33
C TYR A 673 -29.77 -21.13 0.62
N GLN A 674 -28.85 -20.49 1.32
CA GLN A 674 -28.01 -19.43 0.79
C GLN A 674 -26.62 -19.99 0.47
N LEU A 675 -26.05 -19.50 -0.63
CA LEU A 675 -24.65 -19.66 -1.00
C LEU A 675 -23.97 -18.32 -0.72
N LEU A 676 -22.98 -18.31 0.15
CA LEU A 676 -22.11 -17.17 0.40
C LEU A 676 -20.74 -17.49 -0.19
N GLY A 677 -20.17 -16.60 -1.00
CA GLY A 677 -18.89 -16.83 -1.69
C GLY A 677 -19.04 -17.38 -3.11
N ASP A 678 -18.10 -18.24 -3.51
CA ASP A 678 -17.99 -18.77 -4.87
C ASP A 678 -19.17 -19.71 -5.23
N TYR A 679 -19.49 -19.80 -6.52
CA TYR A 679 -20.51 -20.73 -7.02
C TYR A 679 -19.98 -22.18 -7.02
N VAL A 680 -20.75 -23.11 -6.46
CA VAL A 680 -20.45 -24.55 -6.50
C VAL A 680 -21.49 -25.32 -7.31
N THR A 681 -21.01 -26.33 -8.04
CA THR A 681 -21.85 -27.30 -8.72
C THR A 681 -22.32 -28.39 -7.76
N GLY A 682 -23.53 -28.89 -7.99
CA GLY A 682 -24.22 -29.83 -7.09
C GLY A 682 -25.26 -29.15 -6.21
N LYS A 683 -25.83 -29.93 -5.28
CA LYS A 683 -26.78 -29.48 -4.26
C LYS A 683 -26.43 -30.08 -2.90
N PRO A 684 -26.52 -29.30 -1.81
CA PRO A 684 -26.35 -29.84 -0.46
C PRO A 684 -27.51 -30.77 -0.10
N GLU A 685 -27.26 -31.69 0.82
CA GLU A 685 -28.31 -32.42 1.52
C GLU A 685 -28.63 -31.65 2.81
N ILE A 686 -29.90 -31.29 3.02
CA ILE A 686 -30.36 -30.46 4.13
C ILE A 686 -31.38 -31.25 4.93
N TYR A 687 -31.22 -31.31 6.25
CA TYR A 687 -32.04 -32.14 7.13
C TYR A 687 -32.20 -31.51 8.52
N THR A 688 -33.14 -32.03 9.30
CA THR A 688 -33.30 -31.72 10.73
C THR A 688 -33.77 -32.98 11.44
N GLU A 689 -33.35 -33.16 12.69
CA GLU A 689 -33.77 -34.29 13.55
C GLU A 689 -35.17 -34.08 14.15
N ALA A 690 -35.77 -32.90 13.97
CA ALA A 690 -37.11 -32.62 14.49
C ALA A 690 -38.19 -33.41 13.73
N THR A 691 -39.16 -33.96 14.45
CA THR A 691 -40.31 -34.76 13.94
C THR A 691 -41.64 -34.06 14.26
N PRO A 692 -42.80 -34.45 13.69
CA PRO A 692 -44.11 -33.86 14.03
C PRO A 692 -44.41 -33.78 15.55
N GLU A 693 -43.87 -34.72 16.32
CA GLU A 693 -43.98 -34.86 17.79
C GLU A 693 -42.99 -33.99 18.57
N SER A 694 -41.99 -33.37 17.91
CA SER A 694 -41.01 -32.49 18.56
C SER A 694 -41.70 -31.25 19.14
N PRO A 695 -41.58 -30.99 20.47
CA PRO A 695 -42.31 -29.91 21.14
C PRO A 695 -42.04 -28.51 20.57
N VAL A 696 -42.92 -27.57 20.90
CA VAL A 696 -42.75 -26.14 20.58
C VAL A 696 -41.38 -25.63 21.05
N GLY A 697 -40.60 -25.07 20.13
CA GLY A 697 -39.18 -24.80 20.36
C GLY A 697 -38.40 -24.41 19.10
N ARG A 698 -37.07 -24.39 19.20
CA ARG A 698 -36.14 -24.03 18.13
C ARG A 698 -35.13 -25.16 17.93
N TYR A 699 -35.07 -25.70 16.72
CA TYR A 699 -34.28 -26.88 16.34
C TYR A 699 -33.31 -26.51 15.21
N PRO A 700 -32.11 -27.10 15.15
CA PRO A 700 -31.18 -26.84 14.05
C PRO A 700 -31.66 -27.49 12.74
N ILE A 701 -31.34 -26.84 11.62
CA ILE A 701 -31.44 -27.39 10.27
C ILE A 701 -30.01 -27.48 9.75
N HIS A 702 -29.50 -28.70 9.61
CA HIS A 702 -28.15 -29.01 9.20
C HIS A 702 -28.01 -29.08 7.68
N ALA A 703 -26.82 -28.79 7.17
CA ALA A 703 -26.45 -29.06 5.78
C ALA A 703 -25.18 -29.91 5.72
N LYS A 704 -25.10 -30.79 4.71
CA LYS A 704 -23.91 -31.59 4.39
C LYS A 704 -23.77 -31.70 2.85
N PRO A 705 -22.65 -32.23 2.31
CA PRO A 705 -22.32 -32.06 0.89
C PRO A 705 -23.33 -32.52 -0.15
N GLY A 706 -24.09 -33.59 0.10
CA GLY A 706 -25.04 -34.12 -0.88
C GLY A 706 -24.35 -34.52 -2.18
N THR A 707 -24.55 -33.74 -3.25
CA THR A 707 -23.90 -33.95 -4.57
C THR A 707 -22.74 -32.97 -4.86
N ILE A 708 -22.36 -32.14 -3.90
CA ILE A 708 -21.27 -31.17 -4.03
C ILE A 708 -19.91 -31.86 -3.86
N THR A 709 -18.98 -31.59 -4.76
CA THR A 709 -17.61 -32.16 -4.77
C THR A 709 -16.51 -31.11 -4.60
N ALA A 710 -16.86 -29.83 -4.45
CA ALA A 710 -15.89 -28.75 -4.26
C ALA A 710 -15.19 -28.85 -2.88
N PRO A 711 -13.86 -28.64 -2.80
CA PRO A 711 -13.09 -28.90 -1.58
C PRO A 711 -13.28 -27.81 -0.50
N ASP A 712 -13.53 -26.56 -0.89
CA ASP A 712 -13.60 -25.41 0.03
C ASP A 712 -15.05 -25.02 0.40
N VAL A 713 -15.86 -26.00 0.84
CA VAL A 713 -17.27 -25.77 1.21
C VAL A 713 -17.51 -25.97 2.70
N THR A 714 -17.91 -24.90 3.39
CA THR A 714 -18.35 -24.91 4.79
C THR A 714 -19.87 -25.01 4.88
N TYR A 715 -20.38 -25.70 5.90
CA TYR A 715 -21.82 -25.80 6.19
C TYR A 715 -22.12 -25.13 7.53
N GLU A 716 -23.16 -24.30 7.56
CA GLU A 716 -23.67 -23.65 8.77
C GLU A 716 -25.14 -24.01 9.01
N ASP A 717 -25.57 -24.06 10.27
CA ASP A 717 -26.95 -24.39 10.62
C ASP A 717 -27.93 -23.23 10.37
N GLY A 718 -29.09 -23.59 9.79
CA GLY A 718 -30.33 -22.83 9.90
C GLY A 718 -31.15 -23.28 11.10
N TYR A 719 -32.36 -22.75 11.27
CA TYR A 719 -33.24 -23.12 12.39
C TYR A 719 -34.71 -23.33 11.98
N LEU A 720 -35.28 -24.44 12.45
CA LEU A 720 -36.71 -24.71 12.42
C LEU A 720 -37.35 -24.20 13.72
N ILE A 721 -38.34 -23.32 13.60
CA ILE A 721 -39.15 -22.85 14.73
C ILE A 721 -40.47 -23.62 14.72
N ILE A 722 -40.72 -24.43 15.75
CA ILE A 722 -42.00 -25.11 15.95
C ILE A 722 -42.88 -24.20 16.80
N THR A 723 -44.03 -23.81 16.25
CA THR A 723 -45.02 -22.94 16.89
C THR A 723 -46.21 -23.75 17.41
N LYS A 724 -46.98 -23.18 18.35
CA LYS A 724 -48.11 -23.88 18.98
C LYS A 724 -49.19 -24.26 17.96
N ALA A 725 -49.68 -25.49 18.04
CA ALA A 725 -50.90 -25.93 17.37
C ALA A 725 -52.13 -25.19 17.92
N LEU A 726 -53.25 -25.18 17.19
CA LEU A 726 -54.48 -24.51 17.61
C LEU A 726 -55.46 -25.51 18.19
N LEU A 727 -55.72 -25.42 19.50
CA LEU A 727 -56.78 -26.21 20.15
C LEU A 727 -58.02 -25.33 20.29
N THR A 728 -59.09 -25.70 19.60
CA THR A 728 -60.39 -25.01 19.70
C THR A 728 -61.16 -25.62 20.85
N VAL A 729 -61.71 -24.78 21.72
CA VAL A 729 -62.49 -25.22 22.88
C VAL A 729 -63.88 -24.60 22.83
N THR A 730 -64.88 -25.46 22.88
CA THR A 730 -66.31 -25.14 22.98
C THR A 730 -66.83 -25.60 24.34
N VAL A 731 -68.02 -25.16 24.71
CA VAL A 731 -68.76 -25.63 25.89
C VAL A 731 -70.16 -26.03 25.43
N GLU A 732 -70.70 -27.12 25.98
CA GLU A 732 -72.06 -27.57 25.68
C GLU A 732 -73.11 -26.52 26.05
N GLU A 733 -74.24 -26.54 25.33
CA GLU A 733 -75.39 -25.75 25.72
C GLU A 733 -75.99 -26.31 27.01
N ALA A 734 -75.90 -25.54 28.08
CA ALA A 734 -76.39 -25.92 29.40
C ALA A 734 -77.83 -25.41 29.60
N THR A 735 -78.61 -26.11 30.44
CA THR A 735 -79.95 -25.64 30.83
C THR A 735 -80.17 -25.79 32.33
N ARG A 736 -80.97 -24.88 32.93
CA ARG A 736 -81.50 -25.02 34.30
C ARG A 736 -82.80 -24.26 34.49
N LYS A 737 -83.44 -24.38 35.65
CA LYS A 737 -84.51 -23.46 36.05
C LYS A 737 -83.97 -22.28 36.85
N GLN A 738 -84.78 -21.23 36.91
CA GLN A 738 -84.58 -20.14 37.87
C GLN A 738 -84.60 -20.71 39.30
N TYR A 739 -83.67 -20.25 40.15
CA TYR A 739 -83.41 -20.76 41.50
C TYR A 739 -82.89 -22.21 41.60
N GLU A 740 -82.35 -22.77 40.51
CA GLU A 740 -81.43 -23.91 40.55
C GLU A 740 -79.98 -23.41 40.42
N GLN A 741 -79.01 -24.18 40.90
CA GLN A 741 -77.58 -23.91 40.68
C GLN A 741 -77.24 -24.13 39.19
N ASP A 742 -76.19 -23.47 38.70
CA ASP A 742 -75.63 -23.77 37.38
C ASP A 742 -75.19 -25.26 37.34
N PRO A 743 -75.45 -25.99 36.24
CA PRO A 743 -74.94 -27.35 36.07
C PRO A 743 -73.42 -27.34 35.88
N GLU A 744 -72.80 -28.51 35.98
CA GLU A 744 -71.40 -28.68 35.58
C GLU A 744 -71.27 -28.44 34.07
N PHE A 745 -70.42 -27.50 33.67
CA PHE A 745 -70.24 -27.13 32.26
C PHE A 745 -69.26 -28.08 31.57
N VAL A 746 -69.75 -28.83 30.59
CA VAL A 746 -68.95 -29.79 29.80
C VAL A 746 -68.20 -29.04 28.69
N LEU A 747 -66.87 -29.14 28.69
CA LEU A 747 -66.01 -28.62 27.62
C LEU A 747 -65.79 -29.68 26.54
N HIS A 748 -65.63 -29.22 25.29
CA HIS A 748 -65.20 -30.04 24.16
C HIS A 748 -63.95 -29.44 23.52
N PHE A 749 -63.01 -30.30 23.15
CA PHE A 749 -61.70 -29.91 22.62
C PHE A 749 -61.50 -30.49 21.21
N GLU A 750 -61.26 -29.62 20.22
CA GLU A 750 -60.99 -29.99 18.83
C GLU A 750 -59.63 -29.45 18.37
N GLY A 751 -58.82 -30.30 17.73
CA GLY A 751 -57.53 -29.91 17.15
C GLY A 751 -56.29 -30.43 17.89
N PHE A 752 -56.43 -31.44 18.74
CA PHE A 752 -55.28 -32.25 19.16
C PHE A 752 -54.62 -32.91 17.93
N VAL A 753 -53.30 -33.04 17.99
CA VAL A 753 -52.44 -33.64 16.97
C VAL A 753 -51.60 -34.75 17.60
N ASN A 754 -50.89 -35.55 16.79
CA ASN A 754 -50.02 -36.64 17.26
C ASN A 754 -50.72 -37.72 18.13
N GLY A 755 -52.06 -37.80 18.08
CA GLY A 755 -52.85 -38.71 18.90
C GLY A 755 -52.98 -38.30 20.37
N GLU A 756 -52.67 -37.05 20.70
CA GLU A 756 -52.81 -36.49 22.05
C GLU A 756 -54.28 -36.23 22.44
N ASP A 757 -54.51 -36.05 23.74
CA ASP A 757 -55.79 -35.73 24.35
C ASP A 757 -55.64 -34.69 25.49
N GLU A 758 -56.69 -34.48 26.27
CA GLU A 758 -56.72 -33.50 27.37
C GLU A 758 -55.62 -33.68 28.43
N SER A 759 -54.96 -34.84 28.52
CA SER A 759 -53.84 -35.07 29.44
C SER A 759 -52.63 -34.16 29.20
N VAL A 760 -52.50 -33.54 28.02
CA VAL A 760 -51.42 -32.60 27.69
C VAL A 760 -51.71 -31.15 28.11
N ILE A 761 -52.90 -30.89 28.67
CA ILE A 761 -53.32 -29.59 29.19
C ILE A 761 -52.78 -29.42 30.61
N THR A 762 -51.85 -28.48 30.80
CA THR A 762 -51.21 -28.23 32.10
C THR A 762 -52.09 -27.42 33.05
N THR A 763 -52.93 -26.56 32.48
CA THR A 763 -53.91 -25.75 33.21
C THR A 763 -55.25 -25.88 32.47
N PRO A 764 -56.27 -26.58 33.01
CA PRO A 764 -57.57 -26.71 32.34
C PRO A 764 -58.26 -25.35 32.14
N PRO A 765 -58.96 -25.12 31.01
CA PRO A 765 -59.80 -23.94 30.87
C PRO A 765 -60.95 -23.92 31.87
N THR A 766 -61.37 -22.73 32.27
CA THR A 766 -62.52 -22.50 33.13
C THR A 766 -63.66 -21.86 32.35
N VAL A 767 -64.90 -22.21 32.71
CA VAL A 767 -66.13 -21.61 32.17
C VAL A 767 -66.72 -20.66 33.20
N THR A 768 -67.12 -19.47 32.77
CA THR A 768 -67.91 -18.53 33.57
C THR A 768 -69.21 -18.17 32.87
N SER A 769 -70.27 -18.00 33.65
CA SER A 769 -71.59 -17.54 33.22
C SER A 769 -71.82 -16.12 33.72
N ASN A 770 -72.57 -15.31 32.97
CA ASN A 770 -73.11 -14.04 33.48
C ASN A 770 -74.50 -14.20 34.14
N ALA A 771 -75.02 -15.43 34.25
CA ALA A 771 -76.24 -15.72 34.99
C ALA A 771 -75.98 -15.77 36.51
N THR A 772 -76.96 -15.32 37.27
CA THR A 772 -77.06 -15.46 38.72
C THR A 772 -78.10 -16.52 39.08
N TYR A 773 -78.09 -17.02 40.32
CA TYR A 773 -79.06 -18.00 40.83
C TYR A 773 -80.54 -17.61 40.54
N ASP A 774 -80.86 -16.32 40.66
CA ASP A 774 -82.18 -15.72 40.46
C ASP A 774 -82.44 -15.18 39.04
N SER A 775 -81.51 -15.35 38.10
CA SER A 775 -81.64 -14.86 36.72
C SER A 775 -82.95 -15.30 36.05
N PRO A 776 -83.69 -14.39 35.38
CA PRO A 776 -84.95 -14.70 34.73
C PRO A 776 -84.77 -15.61 33.50
N GLU A 777 -85.89 -16.13 32.99
CA GLU A 777 -85.93 -16.92 31.76
C GLU A 777 -85.25 -16.19 30.58
N GLY A 778 -84.32 -16.88 29.91
CA GLY A 778 -83.50 -16.29 28.85
C GLY A 778 -82.20 -17.05 28.57
N GLU A 779 -81.44 -16.57 27.59
CA GLU A 779 -80.12 -17.07 27.23
C GLU A 779 -79.00 -16.23 27.86
N TYR A 780 -78.02 -16.91 28.45
CA TYR A 780 -76.84 -16.32 29.10
C TYR A 780 -75.57 -16.86 28.43
N VAL A 781 -74.50 -16.05 28.41
CA VAL A 781 -73.28 -16.39 27.66
C VAL A 781 -72.30 -17.13 28.55
N LEU A 782 -71.85 -18.30 28.09
CA LEU A 782 -70.77 -19.05 28.71
C LEU A 782 -69.42 -18.66 28.08
N THR A 783 -68.53 -18.08 28.90
CA THR A 783 -67.22 -17.60 28.48
C THR A 783 -66.14 -18.58 28.97
N ILE A 784 -65.28 -19.04 28.07
CA ILE A 784 -64.19 -19.98 28.37
C ILE A 784 -62.86 -19.22 28.42
N SER A 785 -62.00 -19.48 29.41
CA SER A 785 -60.70 -18.81 29.55
C SER A 785 -59.69 -19.62 30.38
N GLY A 786 -58.44 -19.16 30.48
CA GLY A 786 -57.46 -19.66 31.46
C GLY A 786 -56.70 -20.95 31.12
N GLY A 787 -57.03 -21.63 30.02
CA GLY A 787 -56.36 -22.86 29.59
C GLY A 787 -54.91 -22.67 29.11
N GLU A 788 -54.03 -23.58 29.53
CA GLU A 788 -52.60 -23.62 29.16
C GLU A 788 -52.14 -25.05 28.84
N ALA A 789 -51.22 -25.16 27.88
CA ALA A 789 -50.57 -26.39 27.47
C ALA A 789 -49.20 -26.06 26.85
N GLN A 790 -48.26 -27.00 26.84
CA GLN A 790 -46.93 -26.78 26.23
C GLN A 790 -47.03 -26.50 24.72
N ASN A 791 -47.73 -27.38 24.00
CA ASN A 791 -47.72 -27.39 22.53
C ASN A 791 -48.92 -26.70 21.86
N TYR A 792 -49.94 -26.32 22.64
CA TYR A 792 -51.18 -25.73 22.11
C TYR A 792 -51.40 -24.27 22.49
N LYS A 793 -52.05 -23.55 21.59
CA LYS A 793 -52.66 -22.24 21.78
C LYS A 793 -54.17 -22.42 21.72
N PHE A 794 -54.85 -21.97 22.75
CA PHE A 794 -56.30 -22.11 22.88
C PHE A 794 -57.05 -21.07 22.04
N LYS A 795 -58.13 -21.51 21.40
CA LYS A 795 -59.15 -20.67 20.76
C LYS A 795 -60.50 -20.99 21.39
N TYR A 796 -60.98 -20.09 22.23
CA TYR A 796 -62.27 -20.24 22.91
C TYR A 796 -63.43 -19.84 21.99
N ILE A 797 -64.45 -20.68 21.94
CA ILE A 797 -65.75 -20.38 21.32
C ILE A 797 -66.79 -20.36 22.45
N PRO A 798 -67.45 -19.22 22.72
CA PRO A 798 -68.42 -19.12 23.80
C PRO A 798 -69.67 -19.96 23.50
N GLY A 799 -70.28 -20.50 24.56
CA GLY A 799 -71.54 -21.25 24.50
C GLY A 799 -72.69 -20.51 25.18
N LYS A 800 -73.75 -21.25 25.49
CA LYS A 800 -74.98 -20.70 26.09
C LYS A 800 -75.45 -21.49 27.31
N LEU A 801 -76.04 -20.77 28.26
CA LEU A 801 -76.85 -21.31 29.34
C LEU A 801 -78.29 -20.81 29.15
N ILE A 802 -79.24 -21.72 28.99
CA ILE A 802 -80.67 -21.40 28.91
C ILE A 802 -81.30 -21.56 30.30
N VAL A 803 -81.82 -20.47 30.85
CA VAL A 803 -82.60 -20.51 32.10
C VAL A 803 -84.08 -20.57 31.73
N SER A 804 -84.83 -21.49 32.34
CA SER A 804 -86.27 -21.67 32.15
C SER A 804 -87.07 -21.21 33.38
N GLY A 805 -88.26 -20.62 33.16
CA GLY A 805 -89.13 -20.14 34.21
C GLY A 805 -89.90 -21.24 34.96
N ILE A 806 -90.46 -20.89 36.12
CA ILE A 806 -91.28 -21.78 36.95
C ILE A 806 -92.78 -21.54 36.75
N ALA A 807 -93.56 -22.61 36.55
CA ALA A 807 -95.01 -22.53 36.40
C ALA A 807 -95.71 -22.26 37.75
N SER A 808 -96.56 -21.25 37.82
CA SER A 808 -97.08 -20.69 39.10
C SER A 808 -98.34 -21.35 39.67
N GLY A 809 -99.01 -22.24 38.93
CA GLY A 809 -99.98 -23.22 39.48
C GLY A 809 -101.28 -22.71 40.14
N ILE A 810 -101.74 -21.48 39.85
CA ILE A 810 -102.82 -20.81 40.63
C ILE A 810 -104.18 -20.68 39.91
N GLU A 811 -104.31 -20.99 38.61
CA GLU A 811 -105.59 -20.82 37.89
C GLU A 811 -106.40 -22.12 37.68
N GLY A 812 -107.74 -22.03 37.76
CA GLY A 812 -108.65 -23.03 37.19
C GLY A 812 -109.53 -23.87 38.13
N VAL A 813 -109.49 -23.69 39.46
CA VAL A 813 -110.28 -24.55 40.39
C VAL A 813 -111.71 -24.05 40.57
N THR A 814 -112.68 -24.75 39.99
CA THR A 814 -114.13 -24.57 40.25
C THR A 814 -114.64 -25.51 41.36
N VAL A 815 -115.67 -25.08 42.08
CA VAL A 815 -116.37 -25.87 43.11
C VAL A 815 -117.77 -26.22 42.58
N SER A 816 -118.17 -27.49 42.63
CA SER A 816 -119.48 -27.98 42.19
C SER A 816 -120.55 -27.78 43.27
N ASP A 817 -121.74 -27.29 42.89
CA ASP A 817 -122.79 -26.86 43.83
C ASP A 817 -123.53 -27.99 44.59
N ASP A 818 -123.19 -29.27 44.39
CA ASP A 818 -124.00 -30.41 44.87
C ASP A 818 -123.64 -30.92 46.29
N ALA A 819 -122.59 -30.41 46.93
CA ALA A 819 -122.18 -30.80 48.28
C ALA A 819 -121.78 -29.59 49.14
N PRO A 820 -122.44 -29.32 50.29
CA PRO A 820 -122.14 -28.17 51.14
C PRO A 820 -120.78 -28.30 51.83
N ARG A 821 -119.92 -27.29 51.69
CA ARG A 821 -118.52 -27.27 52.16
C ARG A 821 -118.19 -25.99 52.96
N ASP A 822 -117.23 -26.10 53.86
CA ASP A 822 -116.75 -24.99 54.67
C ASP A 822 -115.69 -24.17 53.89
N ILE A 823 -115.93 -22.86 53.75
CA ILE A 823 -115.07 -21.90 53.03
C ILE A 823 -114.31 -21.05 54.04
N TYR A 824 -112.98 -21.03 53.95
CA TYR A 824 -112.10 -20.29 54.84
C TYR A 824 -111.38 -19.14 54.12
N ASN A 825 -110.94 -18.11 54.85
CA ASN A 825 -109.97 -17.14 54.32
C ASN A 825 -108.52 -17.67 54.48
N LEU A 826 -107.54 -16.92 54.00
CA LEU A 826 -106.12 -17.28 54.11
C LEU A 826 -105.60 -17.34 55.55
N GLN A 827 -106.31 -16.73 56.50
CA GLN A 827 -106.02 -16.77 57.93
C GLN A 827 -106.64 -18.00 58.62
N GLY A 828 -107.25 -18.92 57.87
CA GLY A 828 -107.89 -20.13 58.40
C GLY A 828 -109.20 -19.86 59.16
N GLN A 829 -109.76 -18.65 59.05
CA GLN A 829 -111.05 -18.31 59.67
C GLN A 829 -112.19 -18.78 58.76
N LEU A 830 -113.20 -19.42 59.34
CA LEU A 830 -114.37 -19.89 58.61
C LEU A 830 -115.22 -18.70 58.16
N VAL A 831 -115.30 -18.47 56.86
CA VAL A 831 -116.06 -17.37 56.24
C VAL A 831 -117.50 -17.80 55.96
N ARG A 832 -117.71 -19.05 55.52
CA ARG A 832 -119.03 -19.60 55.23
C ARG A 832 -119.07 -21.08 55.56
N ARG A 833 -119.97 -21.48 56.45
CA ARG A 833 -120.21 -22.89 56.82
C ARG A 833 -121.18 -23.54 55.82
N ALA A 834 -120.94 -24.81 55.48
CA ALA A 834 -121.84 -25.65 54.69
C ALA A 834 -122.37 -24.97 53.40
N ALA A 835 -121.50 -24.22 52.72
CA ALA A 835 -121.82 -23.52 51.49
C ALA A 835 -121.68 -24.44 50.28
N THR A 836 -122.71 -24.52 49.44
CA THR A 836 -122.63 -25.19 48.14
C THR A 836 -121.90 -24.33 47.09
N SER A 837 -122.01 -23.00 47.20
CA SER A 837 -121.47 -22.06 46.22
C SER A 837 -120.63 -20.94 46.83
N VAL A 838 -119.59 -20.52 46.10
CA VAL A 838 -118.80 -19.31 46.42
C VAL A 838 -119.54 -18.01 46.07
N LYS A 839 -120.66 -18.10 45.34
CA LYS A 839 -121.44 -16.95 44.87
C LYS A 839 -121.92 -16.07 46.04
N GLY A 840 -121.65 -14.76 45.93
CA GLY A 840 -121.97 -13.75 46.95
C GLY A 840 -120.89 -13.53 48.01
N LEU A 841 -119.73 -14.20 47.92
CA LEU A 841 -118.53 -13.77 48.64
C LEU A 841 -117.89 -12.56 47.93
N PRO A 842 -117.19 -11.66 48.67
CA PRO A 842 -116.35 -10.64 48.06
C PRO A 842 -115.25 -11.23 47.17
N ALA A 843 -114.74 -10.44 46.22
CA ALA A 843 -113.55 -10.82 45.45
C ALA A 843 -112.35 -11.00 46.38
N GLY A 844 -111.63 -12.12 46.26
CA GLY A 844 -110.57 -12.50 47.18
C GLY A 844 -110.09 -13.94 47.01
N LEU A 845 -109.01 -14.28 47.72
CA LEU A 845 -108.44 -15.63 47.74
C LEU A 845 -108.93 -16.39 48.98
N TYR A 846 -109.61 -17.51 48.76
CA TYR A 846 -110.22 -18.36 49.78
C TYR A 846 -109.58 -19.75 49.80
N VAL A 847 -109.76 -20.49 50.88
CA VAL A 847 -109.35 -21.89 51.03
C VAL A 847 -110.59 -22.75 51.16
N ILE A 848 -110.76 -23.70 50.24
CA ILE A 848 -111.89 -24.64 50.20
C ILE A 848 -111.28 -26.04 50.08
N GLU A 849 -111.54 -26.90 51.07
CA GLU A 849 -110.89 -28.23 51.21
C GLU A 849 -109.37 -28.20 51.04
N GLY A 850 -108.70 -27.22 51.65
CA GLY A 850 -107.24 -27.07 51.61
C GLY A 850 -106.68 -26.53 50.29
N ARG A 851 -107.51 -26.29 49.26
CA ARG A 851 -107.09 -25.68 47.99
C ARG A 851 -107.37 -24.18 48.00
N LYS A 852 -106.41 -23.38 47.49
CA LYS A 852 -106.57 -21.94 47.28
C LYS A 852 -107.43 -21.71 46.02
N VAL A 853 -108.49 -20.91 46.14
CA VAL A 853 -109.45 -20.59 45.08
C VAL A 853 -109.63 -19.08 45.03
N ILE A 854 -109.48 -18.47 43.85
CA ILE A 854 -109.76 -17.04 43.65
C ILE A 854 -111.24 -16.89 43.31
N VAL A 855 -111.98 -16.15 44.14
CA VAL A 855 -113.28 -15.57 43.78
C VAL A 855 -112.97 -14.20 43.14
N LYS A 856 -113.40 -14.00 41.90
CA LYS A 856 -113.28 -12.72 41.17
C LYS A 856 -114.61 -11.96 41.21
#